data_AF-A0A662MH42-F1
#
_entry.id   AF-A0A662MH42-F1
#
_cell.length_a   1.000
_cell.length_b   1.000
_cell.length_c   1.000
_cell.angle_alpha   90.00
_cell.angle_beta   90.00
_cell.angle_gamma   90.00
#
_symmetry.space_group_name_H-M   'P 1'
#
loop_
_entity.id
_entity.type
_entity.pdbx_description
1 polymer ?
#
loop_
_entity_poly.entity_id
_entity_poly.type
_entity_poly.pdbx_seq_one_letter_code
_entity_poly.pdbx_strand_id
1 'polypeptide(L)'
;MQEPLSVPGRSIVSVCDFNGDGLPDLAVGAGDGKVYLYENVGTELQAKFTPYSVLNVTDVQVYPALGDLDGDGLVDLVIGTENGTLLFYRNTGSAENPSWTLVENYFSDIDLGAGPYSVSLFDINNDGKLDVIVGTGEGLVKALIQEEDGWTVDQEYFAAWKEDWWDGRGWHWEGVYEGPNITITLGYIGDNLYLLVGYENSIYVYMKTGMGTYHPAWAKLGALSEVEISDAAPALADLNGDGLPDLLVGSSDGKVYYLMNRGSGVFPEFKVWKSDADKMRLANWFWGPGYYPDIDYIILDKVTTKYVDIYSDLILKADEKYVDELAYLIAADRTYNLITLADKDSTYLYMEDITSIYYWAEKLPYVEVVDFGDYSTLKYRTETGWEYVPKDIYYKHVVMWDRYLMAAWAWPDRYQGHFYRTFIMNDTTYGASLYERVKNAETLYEAAWWVMYWLKQDVGLYWHIGTVYWKPPGWYNIYMHAADPEWSILCGECSILFLTSARAALIPSIVICNIAEDHMFNNFWYNGSWHHVDPSASPDNWERDFDPPRGINVGGWYQGTYPMEWAEDGVYDWPWRSEVPYNYPDKLANLTIRVVDKYGNPVDGARVELWSHWTIESGYDSAPYIAIPKLTDMNGYVYLPNVGIARTQNFSIVVTSRLGSTMFKIYLPKAGNYTYTVVLDNEVPYLDQIYSVEEPKSYTALLNMKIKVNEAYQVAPTWIAILYDLFGYKLVNELPESGVRFDVYVIPIEEYKNFLENKPFKAIAVYKNVNGLDISNLKLGGDAVIVISNRNSVATTLSLSIGAKVIPKVYFVLPRFLREFFLGPDTPSLPKDPLVGLVTLINSTSGELHTKTPENVNIEVPDTMKITLL
;
A
#
# COMPACT_ATOMS: atom_id res chain seq x y z
N MET A 1 -3.75 4.35 -11.58
CA MET A 1 -2.81 5.27 -10.93
C MET A 1 -3.64 6.20 -10.13
N GLN A 2 -3.68 5.92 -8.85
CA GLN A 2 -4.26 6.81 -7.86
C GLN A 2 -3.21 7.94 -7.71
N GLU A 3 -3.57 9.18 -8.01
CA GLU A 3 -2.61 10.29 -8.08
C GLU A 3 -2.51 10.97 -6.72
N PRO A 4 -1.30 11.37 -6.28
CA PRO A 4 -1.17 12.16 -5.07
C PRO A 4 -2.00 13.43 -5.21
N LEU A 5 -2.68 13.82 -4.14
CA LEU A 5 -3.33 15.10 -4.06
C LEU A 5 -2.27 16.18 -4.29
N SER A 6 -2.40 16.89 -5.40
CA SER A 6 -1.45 17.89 -5.83
C SER A 6 -2.18 19.12 -6.35
N VAL A 7 -1.72 20.28 -5.90
CA VAL A 7 -2.22 21.59 -6.32
C VAL A 7 -1.08 22.43 -6.88
N PRO A 8 -1.35 23.50 -7.67
CA PRO A 8 -0.31 24.38 -8.16
C PRO A 8 0.41 25.15 -7.04
N GLY A 9 1.73 25.05 -6.97
CA GLY A 9 2.54 25.76 -5.98
C GLY A 9 2.42 25.16 -4.57
N ARG A 10 2.73 25.93 -3.52
CA ARG A 10 2.69 25.44 -2.13
C ARG A 10 1.26 25.07 -1.72
N SER A 11 1.09 23.87 -1.17
CA SER A 11 -0.20 23.43 -0.62
C SER A 11 -0.33 23.83 0.86
N ILE A 12 -1.50 24.32 1.25
CA ILE A 12 -1.88 24.61 2.64
C ILE A 12 -3.18 23.86 2.90
N VAL A 13 -3.18 22.92 3.84
CA VAL A 13 -4.32 22.05 4.10
C VAL A 13 -5.08 22.48 5.34
N SER A 14 -6.41 22.44 5.27
CA SER A 14 -7.34 22.56 6.39
C SER A 14 -8.33 21.40 6.30
N VAL A 15 -8.77 20.91 7.46
CA VAL A 15 -9.60 19.71 7.59
C VAL A 15 -10.85 20.03 8.40
N CYS A 16 -12.02 19.63 7.91
CA CYS A 16 -13.30 19.75 8.61
C CYS A 16 -14.33 18.89 7.86
N ASP A 17 -15.33 18.35 8.57
CA ASP A 17 -16.54 17.79 7.93
C ASP A 17 -17.39 18.96 7.42
N PHE A 18 -17.21 19.35 6.14
CA PHE A 18 -17.88 20.53 5.60
C PHE A 18 -19.26 20.21 5.00
N ASN A 19 -19.54 18.93 4.72
CA ASN A 19 -20.78 18.46 4.11
C ASN A 19 -21.74 17.82 5.15
N GLY A 20 -21.32 17.69 6.41
CA GLY A 20 -22.12 17.14 7.51
C GLY A 20 -22.32 15.62 7.44
N ASP A 21 -21.48 14.89 6.71
CA ASP A 21 -21.60 13.43 6.56
C ASP A 21 -20.91 12.63 7.68
N GLY A 22 -20.22 13.33 8.58
CA GLY A 22 -19.48 12.77 9.71
C GLY A 22 -18.03 12.38 9.38
N LEU A 23 -17.56 12.61 8.15
CA LEU A 23 -16.21 12.32 7.70
C LEU A 23 -15.41 13.62 7.52
N PRO A 24 -14.11 13.63 7.87
CA PRO A 24 -13.27 14.82 7.67
C PRO A 24 -12.97 15.05 6.19
N ASP A 25 -13.34 16.22 5.66
CA ASP A 25 -13.04 16.69 4.31
C ASP A 25 -11.84 17.65 4.26
N LEU A 26 -11.35 17.98 3.06
CA LEU A 26 -10.17 18.85 2.88
C LEU A 26 -10.47 20.14 2.11
N ALA A 27 -9.95 21.25 2.63
CA ALA A 27 -9.70 22.48 1.87
C ALA A 27 -8.20 22.67 1.68
N VAL A 28 -7.75 22.74 0.42
CA VAL A 28 -6.33 22.90 0.08
C VAL A 28 -6.11 24.22 -0.63
N GLY A 29 -5.51 25.17 0.07
CA GLY A 29 -5.02 26.43 -0.48
C GLY A 29 -3.78 26.21 -1.35
N ALA A 30 -3.71 26.93 -2.47
CA ALA A 30 -2.69 26.76 -3.48
C ALA A 30 -2.01 28.09 -3.86
N GLY A 31 -0.82 28.00 -4.46
CA GLY A 31 -0.03 29.15 -4.89
C GLY A 31 -0.58 29.89 -6.09
N ASP A 32 -1.59 29.33 -6.78
CA ASP A 32 -2.36 30.03 -7.81
C ASP A 32 -3.53 30.86 -7.24
N GLY A 33 -3.60 30.99 -5.91
CA GLY A 33 -4.59 31.79 -5.19
C GLY A 33 -6.00 31.22 -5.15
N LYS A 34 -6.10 29.90 -5.31
CA LYS A 34 -7.36 29.16 -5.22
C LYS A 34 -7.38 28.25 -3.99
N VAL A 35 -8.60 27.91 -3.59
CA VAL A 35 -8.87 26.84 -2.63
C VAL A 35 -9.50 25.68 -3.39
N TYR A 36 -8.85 24.52 -3.34
CA TYR A 36 -9.31 23.26 -3.91
C TYR A 36 -9.98 22.46 -2.79
N LEU A 37 -11.27 22.15 -2.96
CA LEU A 37 -12.07 21.41 -1.98
C LEU A 37 -12.19 19.95 -2.40
N TYR A 38 -11.99 19.03 -1.45
CA TYR A 38 -12.08 17.60 -1.67
C TYR A 38 -12.95 16.95 -0.59
N GLU A 39 -13.92 16.15 -1.03
CA GLU A 39 -14.84 15.41 -0.17
C GLU A 39 -14.27 14.03 0.16
N ASN A 40 -14.42 13.60 1.42
CA ASN A 40 -14.04 12.27 1.88
C ASN A 40 -15.17 11.25 1.65
N VAL A 41 -15.13 10.57 0.51
CA VAL A 41 -16.09 9.52 0.13
C VAL A 41 -15.71 8.12 0.68
N GLY A 42 -14.78 8.08 1.63
CA GLY A 42 -14.24 6.87 2.22
C GLY A 42 -15.06 6.33 3.39
N THR A 43 -14.35 5.89 4.43
CA THR A 43 -14.92 5.50 5.73
C THR A 43 -14.10 6.16 6.83
N GLU A 44 -14.64 6.22 8.06
CA GLU A 44 -13.91 6.73 9.23
C GLU A 44 -12.53 6.06 9.40
N LEU A 45 -12.41 4.76 9.09
CA LEU A 45 -11.16 4.00 9.22
C LEU A 45 -10.25 4.06 7.99
N GLN A 46 -10.74 4.61 6.88
CA GLN A 46 -10.02 4.66 5.62
C GLN A 46 -10.56 5.81 4.74
N ALA A 47 -10.00 7.00 4.93
CA ALA A 47 -10.35 8.18 4.15
C ALA A 47 -10.05 8.00 2.65
N LYS A 48 -10.91 8.56 1.79
CA LYS A 48 -10.73 8.59 0.33
C LYS A 48 -11.25 9.91 -0.21
N PHE A 49 -10.39 10.66 -0.89
CA PHE A 49 -10.74 12.03 -1.29
C PHE A 49 -11.07 12.15 -2.78
N THR A 50 -12.14 12.88 -3.10
CA THR A 50 -12.53 13.20 -4.47
C THR A 50 -12.69 14.72 -4.64
N PRO A 51 -12.37 15.30 -5.82
CA PRO A 51 -12.57 16.73 -6.04
C PRO A 51 -14.04 17.14 -5.91
N TYR A 52 -14.33 18.09 -5.02
CA TYR A 52 -15.67 18.63 -4.79
C TYR A 52 -15.88 19.93 -5.58
N SER A 53 -15.07 20.96 -5.33
CA SER A 53 -15.12 22.23 -6.07
C SER A 53 -13.81 23.02 -6.00
N VAL A 54 -13.74 24.14 -6.75
CA VAL A 54 -12.59 25.06 -6.72
C VAL A 54 -13.08 26.49 -6.56
N LEU A 55 -12.59 27.16 -5.53
CA LEU A 55 -12.89 28.56 -5.24
C LEU A 55 -11.74 29.45 -5.72
N ASN A 56 -12.06 30.41 -6.61
CA ASN A 56 -11.09 31.42 -7.07
C ASN A 56 -11.11 32.60 -6.10
N VAL A 57 -10.03 32.80 -5.35
CA VAL A 57 -9.98 33.80 -4.29
C VAL A 57 -9.17 35.01 -4.72
N THR A 58 -7.90 34.79 -5.10
CA THR A 58 -6.94 35.83 -5.50
C THR A 58 -5.95 35.28 -6.52
N ASP A 59 -4.93 36.07 -6.88
CA ASP A 59 -3.79 35.64 -7.72
C ASP A 59 -2.51 35.33 -6.90
N VAL A 60 -2.58 35.31 -5.56
CA VAL A 60 -1.45 35.04 -4.65
C VAL A 60 -1.76 33.89 -3.70
N GLN A 61 -0.74 33.31 -3.03
CA GLN A 61 -0.93 32.17 -2.13
C GLN A 61 -2.03 32.42 -1.08
N VAL A 62 -2.88 31.40 -0.88
CA VAL A 62 -3.97 31.43 0.11
C VAL A 62 -3.80 30.36 1.19
N TYR A 63 -4.35 30.66 2.37
CA TYR A 63 -4.27 29.87 3.59
C TYR A 63 -5.69 29.70 4.17
N PRO A 64 -6.45 28.68 3.76
CA PRO A 64 -7.82 28.47 4.21
C PRO A 64 -7.88 27.86 5.61
N ALA A 65 -8.95 28.17 6.34
CA ALA A 65 -9.39 27.49 7.55
C ALA A 65 -10.92 27.32 7.49
N LEU A 66 -11.40 26.13 7.88
CA LEU A 66 -12.82 25.75 7.87
C LEU A 66 -13.40 25.75 9.29
N GLY A 67 -14.64 26.25 9.44
CA GLY A 67 -15.39 26.18 10.69
C GLY A 67 -16.63 27.08 10.67
N ASP A 68 -17.63 26.81 11.52
CA ASP A 68 -18.82 27.66 11.70
C ASP A 68 -18.43 28.94 12.45
N LEU A 69 -18.20 30.03 11.70
CA LEU A 69 -17.68 31.26 12.25
C LEU A 69 -18.79 32.21 12.71
N ASP A 70 -20.00 32.09 12.15
CA ASP A 70 -21.11 32.99 12.49
C ASP A 70 -22.23 32.33 13.32
N GLY A 71 -22.06 31.05 13.67
CA GLY A 71 -22.88 30.31 14.61
C GLY A 71 -24.22 29.85 14.02
N ASP A 72 -24.31 29.76 12.68
CA ASP A 72 -25.52 29.33 11.99
C ASP A 72 -25.62 27.81 11.78
N GLY A 73 -24.57 27.07 12.17
CA GLY A 73 -24.45 25.63 12.06
C GLY A 73 -23.90 25.16 10.71
N LEU A 74 -23.46 26.05 9.83
CA LEU A 74 -22.84 25.73 8.55
C LEU A 74 -21.34 26.03 8.57
N VAL A 75 -20.53 25.20 7.91
CA VAL A 75 -19.08 25.37 7.88
C VAL A 75 -18.68 26.49 6.92
N ASP A 76 -18.12 27.58 7.45
CA ASP A 76 -17.60 28.71 6.70
C ASP A 76 -16.11 28.57 6.35
N LEU A 77 -15.60 29.52 5.56
CA LEU A 77 -14.19 29.64 5.20
C LEU A 77 -13.61 30.99 5.64
N VAL A 78 -12.51 30.94 6.39
CA VAL A 78 -11.62 32.08 6.60
C VAL A 78 -10.36 31.86 5.79
N ILE A 79 -9.99 32.83 4.97
CA ILE A 79 -8.86 32.70 4.05
C ILE A 79 -7.87 33.82 4.31
N GLY A 80 -6.69 33.45 4.79
CA GLY A 80 -5.54 34.34 4.78
C GLY A 80 -4.87 34.39 3.41
N THR A 81 -4.24 35.51 3.08
CA THR A 81 -3.52 35.69 1.80
C THR A 81 -2.06 36.04 2.03
N GLU A 82 -1.21 35.77 1.05
CA GLU A 82 0.20 36.16 1.04
C GLU A 82 0.42 37.66 1.31
N ASN A 83 -0.49 38.51 0.82
CA ASN A 83 -0.42 39.97 1.00
C ASN A 83 -0.85 40.47 2.39
N GLY A 84 -1.13 39.58 3.34
CA GLY A 84 -1.57 39.96 4.68
C GLY A 84 -3.00 40.50 4.71
N THR A 85 -3.94 39.81 4.07
CA THR A 85 -5.38 40.07 4.20
C THR A 85 -6.09 38.82 4.71
N LEU A 86 -7.15 39.02 5.49
CA LEU A 86 -8.10 37.97 5.89
C LEU A 86 -9.42 38.20 5.14
N LEU A 87 -9.93 37.13 4.54
CA LEU A 87 -11.19 37.12 3.79
C LEU A 87 -12.16 36.15 4.46
N PHE A 88 -13.44 36.55 4.57
CA PHE A 88 -14.49 35.70 5.09
C PHE A 88 -15.42 35.28 3.97
N TYR A 89 -15.61 33.97 3.85
CA TYR A 89 -16.52 33.34 2.89
C TYR A 89 -17.58 32.58 3.66
N ARG A 90 -18.79 33.12 3.68
CA ARG A 90 -19.94 32.50 4.33
C ARG A 90 -20.46 31.33 3.52
N ASN A 91 -20.80 30.23 4.18
CA ASN A 91 -21.57 29.17 3.56
C ASN A 91 -23.04 29.60 3.39
N THR A 92 -23.42 29.78 2.14
CA THR A 92 -24.78 30.19 1.72
C THR A 92 -25.60 29.02 1.15
N GLY A 93 -25.03 27.81 1.19
CA GLY A 93 -25.65 26.57 0.73
C GLY A 93 -26.46 25.87 1.84
N SER A 94 -26.43 24.54 1.84
CA SER A 94 -26.89 23.72 2.97
C SER A 94 -25.72 22.98 3.61
N ALA A 95 -25.96 22.31 4.74
CA ALA A 95 -24.96 21.44 5.35
C ALA A 95 -24.47 20.39 4.35
N GLU A 96 -25.39 19.72 3.64
CA GLU A 96 -25.07 18.64 2.69
C GLU A 96 -24.56 19.13 1.33
N ASN A 97 -24.74 20.41 1.01
CA ASN A 97 -24.32 21.00 -0.27
C ASN A 97 -23.78 22.41 0.01
N PRO A 98 -22.59 22.54 0.61
CA PRO A 98 -22.03 23.83 0.96
C PRO A 98 -21.68 24.66 -0.27
N SER A 99 -21.84 25.98 -0.15
CA SER A 99 -21.54 26.95 -1.20
C SER A 99 -21.08 28.27 -0.60
N TRP A 100 -19.82 28.62 -0.83
CA TRP A 100 -19.17 29.75 -0.17
C TRP A 100 -19.24 31.04 -0.99
N THR A 101 -19.67 32.13 -0.33
CA THR A 101 -19.75 33.47 -0.93
C THR A 101 -18.96 34.48 -0.09
N LEU A 102 -18.13 35.31 -0.74
CA LEU A 102 -17.35 36.35 -0.06
C LEU A 102 -18.25 37.37 0.63
N VAL A 103 -17.97 37.65 1.91
CA VAL A 103 -18.55 38.74 2.67
C VAL A 103 -17.55 39.89 2.72
N GLU A 104 -17.85 40.98 2.02
CA GLU A 104 -16.94 42.13 1.94
C GLU A 104 -16.78 42.83 3.31
N ASN A 105 -15.56 43.28 3.59
CA ASN A 105 -15.20 44.09 4.76
C ASN A 105 -15.41 43.42 6.13
N TYR A 106 -15.47 42.08 6.20
CA TYR A 106 -15.68 41.37 7.46
C TYR A 106 -14.55 41.59 8.49
N PHE A 107 -13.28 41.65 8.03
CA PHE A 107 -12.10 41.85 8.87
C PHE A 107 -11.38 43.20 8.61
N SER A 108 -12.04 44.17 7.96
CA SER A 108 -11.36 45.38 7.45
C SER A 108 -10.76 46.29 8.53
N ASP A 109 -11.26 46.20 9.77
CA ASP A 109 -10.84 47.05 10.89
C ASP A 109 -9.77 46.38 11.78
N ILE A 110 -9.25 45.21 11.38
CA ILE A 110 -8.29 44.43 12.15
C ILE A 110 -6.88 44.60 11.59
N ASP A 111 -5.96 45.10 12.42
CA ASP A 111 -4.53 45.17 12.09
C ASP A 111 -3.76 44.02 12.75
N LEU A 112 -3.27 43.10 11.93
CA LEU A 112 -2.46 41.95 12.34
C LEU A 112 -0.98 42.11 11.99
N GLY A 113 -0.54 43.27 11.49
CA GLY A 113 0.85 43.54 11.13
C GLY A 113 1.21 43.06 9.72
N ALA A 114 2.36 42.41 9.56
CA ALA A 114 2.83 41.95 8.25
C ALA A 114 2.37 40.51 7.93
N GLY A 115 1.76 40.34 6.76
CA GLY A 115 1.48 39.03 6.15
C GLY A 115 2.71 38.33 5.59
N PRO A 116 2.62 37.05 5.16
CA PRO A 116 1.42 36.23 4.98
C PRO A 116 0.67 35.90 6.28
N TYR A 117 -0.62 35.57 6.16
CA TYR A 117 -1.46 35.11 7.26
C TYR A 117 -1.86 33.65 7.08
N SER A 118 -1.27 32.75 7.85
CA SER A 118 -1.77 31.38 8.02
C SER A 118 -2.89 31.40 9.05
N VAL A 119 -3.99 30.69 8.81
CA VAL A 119 -5.18 30.76 9.68
C VAL A 119 -5.47 29.40 10.29
N SER A 120 -5.88 29.38 11.56
CA SER A 120 -6.47 28.24 12.26
C SER A 120 -7.69 28.74 13.03
N LEU A 121 -8.79 27.97 13.06
CA LEU A 121 -9.99 28.29 13.84
C LEU A 121 -10.04 27.42 15.08
N PHE A 122 -10.32 28.01 16.23
CA PHE A 122 -10.38 27.28 17.50
C PHE A 122 -11.07 28.11 18.58
N ASP A 123 -11.97 27.51 19.37
CA ASP A 123 -12.52 28.15 20.57
C ASP A 123 -11.45 28.13 21.68
N ILE A 124 -10.70 29.23 21.84
CA ILE A 124 -9.58 29.27 22.80
C ILE A 124 -10.02 29.75 24.19
N ASN A 125 -11.18 30.40 24.30
CA ASN A 125 -11.73 30.93 25.55
C ASN A 125 -12.84 30.05 26.17
N ASN A 126 -13.25 28.99 25.46
CA ASN A 126 -14.35 28.07 25.79
C ASN A 126 -15.73 28.76 25.93
N ASP A 127 -16.00 29.77 25.11
CA ASP A 127 -17.31 30.46 25.09
C ASP A 127 -18.31 29.84 24.09
N GLY A 128 -17.89 28.82 23.35
CA GLY A 128 -18.68 28.12 22.35
C GLY A 128 -18.63 28.76 20.96
N LYS A 129 -17.79 29.78 20.74
CA LYS A 129 -17.58 30.42 19.45
C LYS A 129 -16.15 30.18 18.95
N LEU A 130 -15.97 30.15 17.63
CA LEU A 130 -14.64 29.95 17.04
C LEU A 130 -13.87 31.26 16.97
N ASP A 131 -12.67 31.26 17.56
CA ASP A 131 -11.72 32.36 17.42
C ASP A 131 -10.81 32.14 16.19
N VAL A 132 -10.20 33.21 15.70
CA VAL A 132 -9.27 33.16 14.56
C VAL A 132 -7.85 33.29 15.07
N ILE A 133 -7.02 32.27 14.86
CA ILE A 133 -5.60 32.27 15.20
C ILE A 133 -4.79 32.46 13.92
N VAL A 134 -3.86 33.41 13.94
CA VAL A 134 -3.11 33.83 12.76
C VAL A 134 -1.60 33.70 12.99
N GLY A 135 -0.94 32.93 12.14
CA GLY A 135 0.51 32.92 11.97
C GLY A 135 0.92 34.02 10.99
N THR A 136 1.91 34.83 11.35
CA THR A 136 2.28 36.05 10.59
C THR A 136 3.59 35.92 9.83
N GLY A 137 3.81 36.79 8.85
CA GLY A 137 5.07 36.89 8.11
C GLY A 137 6.28 37.25 8.98
N GLU A 138 6.05 37.80 10.17
CA GLU A 138 7.09 38.14 11.14
C GLU A 138 7.47 36.98 12.06
N GLY A 139 6.74 35.87 12.03
CA GLY A 139 6.97 34.72 12.91
C GLY A 139 6.24 34.73 14.23
N LEU A 140 5.29 35.65 14.39
CA LEU A 140 4.42 35.75 15.56
C LEU A 140 3.10 35.02 15.30
N VAL A 141 2.50 34.50 16.38
CA VAL A 141 1.13 33.97 16.39
C VAL A 141 0.24 34.95 17.14
N LYS A 142 -0.92 35.30 16.55
CA LYS A 142 -1.89 36.25 17.12
C LYS A 142 -3.26 35.60 17.22
N ALA A 143 -4.03 35.95 18.25
CA ALA A 143 -5.42 35.51 18.40
C ALA A 143 -6.38 36.68 18.17
N LEU A 144 -7.42 36.45 17.37
CA LEU A 144 -8.57 37.35 17.23
C LEU A 144 -9.74 36.64 17.91
N ILE A 145 -10.15 37.18 19.06
CA ILE A 145 -11.24 36.66 19.88
C ILE A 145 -12.57 37.14 19.31
N GLN A 146 -13.52 36.22 19.15
CA GLN A 146 -14.87 36.53 18.70
C GLN A 146 -15.73 37.02 19.88
N GLU A 147 -16.12 38.29 19.84
CA GLU A 147 -16.97 38.92 20.86
C GLU A 147 -18.41 39.08 20.34
N GLU A 148 -19.34 39.54 21.19
CA GLU A 148 -20.74 39.81 20.77
C GLU A 148 -20.83 40.88 19.66
N ASP A 149 -19.96 41.90 19.69
CA ASP A 149 -20.02 43.08 18.81
C ASP A 149 -18.85 43.19 17.81
N GLY A 150 -18.06 42.12 17.62
CA GLY A 150 -16.95 42.11 16.67
C GLY A 150 -15.75 41.27 17.11
N TRP A 151 -14.55 41.69 16.70
CA TRP A 151 -13.30 40.95 16.91
C TRP A 151 -12.31 41.76 17.77
N THR A 152 -11.68 41.10 18.75
CA THR A 152 -10.62 41.71 19.58
C THR A 152 -9.31 40.97 19.39
N VAL A 153 -8.21 41.68 19.13
CA VAL A 153 -6.88 41.05 19.01
C VAL A 153 -6.23 40.88 20.38
N ASP A 154 -6.01 39.64 20.83
CA ASP A 154 -5.16 39.31 21.98
C ASP A 154 -3.74 38.99 21.50
N GLN A 155 -2.83 39.94 21.76
CA GLN A 155 -1.41 39.83 21.38
C GLN A 155 -0.58 39.02 22.38
N GLU A 156 -1.11 38.73 23.58
CA GLU A 156 -0.37 38.06 24.65
C GLU A 156 -0.78 36.59 24.83
N TYR A 157 -1.87 36.14 24.19
CA TYR A 157 -2.28 34.73 24.23
C TYR A 157 -1.16 33.76 23.77
N PHE A 158 -0.41 34.17 22.75
CA PHE A 158 0.80 33.49 22.26
C PHE A 158 2.02 34.40 22.43
N ALA A 159 2.32 34.77 23.68
CA ALA A 159 3.40 35.71 23.97
C ALA A 159 4.75 35.30 23.36
N ALA A 160 5.40 36.27 22.70
CA ALA A 160 6.76 36.17 22.21
C ALA A 160 7.50 37.50 22.43
N TRP A 161 8.74 37.45 22.90
CA TRP A 161 9.53 38.64 23.18
C TRP A 161 11.02 38.41 22.92
N LYS A 162 11.76 39.49 22.64
CA LYS A 162 13.22 39.44 22.52
C LYS A 162 13.87 39.74 23.85
N GLU A 163 14.77 38.87 24.27
CA GLU A 163 15.54 39.04 25.50
C GLU A 163 16.99 38.55 25.33
N ASP A 164 17.89 39.08 26.15
CA ASP A 164 19.26 38.58 26.30
C ASP A 164 19.46 38.23 27.77
N TRP A 165 19.46 36.92 28.08
CA TRP A 165 19.64 36.39 29.43
C TRP A 165 21.10 36.43 29.90
N TRP A 166 22.02 36.98 29.10
CA TRP A 166 23.47 36.93 29.31
C TRP A 166 24.02 35.50 29.46
N ASP A 167 23.33 34.51 28.89
CA ASP A 167 23.70 33.09 28.90
C ASP A 167 24.63 32.70 27.72
N GLY A 168 25.04 33.69 26.92
CA GLY A 168 25.90 33.51 25.75
C GLY A 168 25.16 33.30 24.43
N ARG A 169 23.82 33.22 24.43
CA ARG A 169 23.01 33.17 23.19
C ARG A 169 22.79 34.55 22.55
N GLY A 170 23.05 35.63 23.28
CA GLY A 170 22.80 37.01 22.85
C GLY A 170 21.30 37.32 22.77
N TRP A 171 20.91 38.38 22.05
CA TRP A 171 19.49 38.69 21.84
C TRP A 171 18.81 37.61 20.99
N HIS A 172 17.82 36.94 21.56
CA HIS A 172 17.01 35.93 20.88
C HIS A 172 15.54 36.06 21.28
N TRP A 173 14.67 35.41 20.52
CA TRP A 173 13.25 35.33 20.84
C TRP A 173 13.00 34.23 21.88
N GLU A 174 12.13 34.53 22.83
CA GLU A 174 11.54 33.62 23.80
C GLU A 174 10.02 33.55 23.55
N GLY A 175 9.38 32.47 24.01
CA GLY A 175 7.95 32.23 23.80
C GLY A 175 7.62 31.53 22.47
N VAL A 176 6.48 31.89 21.86
CA VAL A 176 5.97 31.28 20.62
C VAL A 176 6.53 32.02 19.40
N TYR A 177 7.71 31.60 18.92
CA TYR A 177 8.40 32.19 17.77
C TYR A 177 9.34 31.17 17.11
N GLU A 178 9.30 31.05 15.78
CA GLU A 178 10.19 30.17 15.00
C GLU A 178 10.96 30.87 13.86
N GLY A 179 10.45 31.98 13.33
CA GLY A 179 11.05 32.68 12.18
C GLY A 179 9.98 33.26 11.26
N PRO A 180 10.32 34.00 10.20
CA PRO A 180 9.34 34.61 9.31
C PRO A 180 8.51 33.58 8.53
N ASN A 181 7.34 33.98 8.02
CA ASN A 181 6.48 33.18 7.13
C ASN A 181 6.02 31.83 7.70
N ILE A 182 5.61 31.81 8.97
CA ILE A 182 5.13 30.58 9.63
C ILE A 182 3.75 30.16 9.15
N THR A 183 3.52 28.85 9.16
CA THR A 183 2.18 28.24 9.11
C THR A 183 1.86 27.65 10.47
N ILE A 184 0.56 27.53 10.77
CA ILE A 184 0.13 27.07 12.09
C ILE A 184 -1.09 26.14 12.01
N THR A 185 -1.20 25.26 13.00
CA THR A 185 -2.46 24.62 13.37
C THR A 185 -2.54 24.50 14.89
N LEU A 186 -3.74 24.66 15.43
CA LEU A 186 -4.04 24.51 16.85
C LEU A 186 -5.06 23.39 17.02
N GLY A 187 -4.85 22.49 17.99
CA GLY A 187 -5.75 21.37 18.21
C GLY A 187 -5.52 20.64 19.51
N TYR A 188 -6.59 20.01 20.03
CA TYR A 188 -6.45 19.05 21.12
C TYR A 188 -5.86 17.74 20.58
N ILE A 189 -4.85 17.23 21.27
CA ILE A 189 -4.44 15.84 21.16
C ILE A 189 -4.60 15.27 22.57
N GLY A 190 -5.54 14.33 22.73
CA GLY A 190 -6.08 13.96 24.04
C GLY A 190 -6.58 15.17 24.82
N ASP A 191 -6.15 15.31 26.07
CA ASP A 191 -6.58 16.40 26.96
C ASP A 191 -5.72 17.67 26.84
N ASN A 192 -4.65 17.63 26.02
CA ASN A 192 -3.68 18.72 25.92
C ASN A 192 -3.87 19.52 24.63
N LEU A 193 -3.77 20.84 24.75
CA LEU A 193 -3.82 21.75 23.60
C LEU A 193 -2.42 21.94 23.01
N TYR A 194 -2.27 21.62 21.73
CA TYR A 194 -1.03 21.74 20.98
C TYR A 194 -1.12 22.82 19.90
N LEU A 195 -0.03 23.57 19.74
CA LEU A 195 0.21 24.46 18.61
C LEU A 195 1.37 23.88 17.81
N LEU A 196 1.11 23.55 16.54
CA LEU A 196 2.14 23.13 15.59
C LEU A 196 2.47 24.30 14.68
N VAL A 197 3.76 24.60 14.53
CA VAL A 197 4.27 25.75 13.76
C VAL A 197 5.18 25.24 12.65
N GLY A 198 4.75 25.35 11.39
CA GLY A 198 5.58 25.04 10.24
C GLY A 198 6.53 26.21 9.92
N TYR A 199 7.82 25.91 9.81
CA TYR A 199 8.85 26.88 9.43
C TYR A 199 9.98 26.19 8.66
N GLU A 200 10.34 26.73 7.50
CA GLU A 200 11.30 26.12 6.55
C GLU A 200 10.99 24.63 6.35
N ASN A 201 11.94 23.75 6.69
CA ASN A 201 11.84 22.32 6.46
C ASN A 201 11.42 21.55 7.71
N SER A 202 10.68 22.17 8.63
CA SER A 202 10.37 21.57 9.94
C SER A 202 9.03 22.03 10.51
N ILE A 203 8.51 21.23 11.44
CA ILE A 203 7.32 21.54 12.24
C ILE A 203 7.75 21.58 13.70
N TYR A 204 7.54 22.72 14.35
CA TYR A 204 7.82 22.95 15.76
C TYR A 204 6.58 22.72 16.60
N VAL A 205 6.75 22.05 17.75
CA VAL A 205 5.66 21.62 18.61
C VAL A 205 5.67 22.44 19.90
N TYR A 206 4.54 23.10 20.17
CA TYR A 206 4.26 23.80 21.40
C TYR A 206 3.07 23.16 22.11
N MET A 207 3.13 23.09 23.44
CA MET A 207 2.05 22.56 24.27
C MET A 207 1.64 23.60 25.32
N LYS A 208 0.33 23.79 25.49
CA LYS A 208 -0.19 24.60 26.59
C LYS A 208 0.04 23.88 27.91
N THR A 209 0.79 24.50 28.81
CA THR A 209 1.20 23.94 30.11
C THR A 209 0.37 24.44 31.30
N GLY A 210 -0.52 25.40 31.06
CA GLY A 210 -1.40 25.97 32.08
C GLY A 210 -1.65 27.45 31.83
N MET A 211 -1.99 28.17 32.90
CA MET A 211 -2.12 29.62 32.93
C MET A 211 -0.88 30.24 33.57
N GLY A 212 -0.27 31.20 32.89
CA GLY A 212 0.67 32.14 33.47
C GLY A 212 -0.05 33.23 34.27
N THR A 213 0.68 34.28 34.64
CA THR A 213 0.16 35.37 35.51
C THR A 213 -1.03 36.11 34.90
N TYR A 214 -1.08 36.22 33.56
CA TYR A 214 -2.13 36.94 32.84
C TYR A 214 -2.64 36.18 31.58
N HIS A 215 -1.80 35.35 30.96
CA HIS A 215 -2.09 34.64 29.71
C HIS A 215 -1.65 33.16 29.79
N PRO A 216 -2.09 32.28 28.88
CA PRO A 216 -1.64 30.90 28.81
C PRO A 216 -0.12 30.74 28.74
N ALA A 217 0.40 29.72 29.40
CA ALA A 217 1.81 29.37 29.34
C ALA A 217 2.05 28.27 28.29
N TRP A 218 2.95 28.54 27.33
CA TRP A 218 3.31 27.62 26.26
C TRP A 218 4.74 27.09 26.45
N ALA A 219 4.91 25.77 26.31
CA ALA A 219 6.21 25.13 26.32
C ALA A 219 6.57 24.60 24.93
N LYS A 220 7.75 24.99 24.43
CA LYS A 220 8.33 24.42 23.21
C LYS A 220 8.88 23.03 23.51
N LEU A 221 8.34 22.01 22.85
CA LEU A 221 8.75 20.61 23.01
C LEU A 221 9.90 20.24 22.08
N GLY A 222 10.04 20.94 20.94
CA GLY A 222 11.08 20.69 19.94
C GLY A 222 10.55 20.79 18.52
N ALA A 223 11.35 20.35 17.55
CA ALA A 223 10.95 20.21 16.15
C ALA A 223 10.80 18.74 15.80
N LEU A 224 9.89 18.42 14.88
CA LEU A 224 9.79 17.13 14.23
C LEU A 224 10.94 16.97 13.21
N SER A 225 12.17 16.78 13.71
CA SER A 225 13.41 16.78 12.91
C SER A 225 13.50 15.66 11.87
N GLU A 226 12.61 14.67 11.94
CA GLU A 226 12.57 13.55 10.99
C GLU A 226 11.66 13.83 9.78
N VAL A 227 10.81 14.86 9.86
CA VAL A 227 9.89 15.29 8.80
C VAL A 227 10.59 16.35 7.94
N GLU A 228 11.32 15.92 6.91
CA GLU A 228 11.97 16.83 5.95
C GLU A 228 11.00 17.23 4.82
N ILE A 229 10.05 18.12 5.13
CA ILE A 229 9.09 18.65 4.16
C ILE A 229 9.32 20.15 4.00
N SER A 230 9.49 20.62 2.77
CA SER A 230 9.81 22.02 2.48
C SER A 230 8.60 22.93 2.65
N ASP A 231 8.78 24.00 3.42
CA ASP A 231 7.74 24.96 3.81
C ASP A 231 6.48 24.28 4.34
N ALA A 232 6.68 23.41 5.34
CA ALA A 232 5.63 22.60 5.94
C ALA A 232 4.41 23.43 6.37
N ALA A 233 3.21 22.91 6.13
CA ALA A 233 1.93 23.51 6.53
C ALA A 233 1.09 22.46 7.27
N PRO A 234 1.19 22.39 8.61
CA PRO A 234 0.57 21.33 9.39
C PRO A 234 -0.96 21.54 9.54
N ALA A 235 -1.71 20.44 9.59
CA ALA A 235 -3.10 20.37 10.05
C ALA A 235 -3.33 19.08 10.84
N LEU A 236 -4.30 19.07 11.76
CA LEU A 236 -4.62 17.93 12.60
C LEU A 236 -6.01 17.40 12.29
N ALA A 237 -6.14 16.08 12.09
CA ALA A 237 -7.42 15.41 11.96
C ALA A 237 -7.26 13.91 12.19
N ASP A 238 -8.24 13.26 12.80
CA ASP A 238 -8.31 11.80 12.87
C ASP A 238 -8.79 11.26 11.51
N LEU A 239 -7.88 10.75 10.69
CA LEU A 239 -8.19 10.25 9.35
C LEU A 239 -8.32 8.73 9.29
N ASN A 240 -7.98 8.06 10.39
CA ASN A 240 -7.95 6.61 10.52
C ASN A 240 -8.98 6.09 11.53
N GLY A 241 -9.73 6.98 12.18
CA GLY A 241 -10.85 6.70 13.07
C GLY A 241 -10.46 6.07 14.41
N ASP A 242 -9.20 6.21 14.84
CA ASP A 242 -8.72 5.68 16.12
C ASP A 242 -9.02 6.59 17.33
N GLY A 243 -9.56 7.79 17.09
CA GLY A 243 -9.86 8.81 18.08
C GLY A 243 -8.68 9.70 18.45
N LEU A 244 -7.53 9.55 17.78
CA LEU A 244 -6.36 10.40 17.94
C LEU A 244 -6.10 11.19 16.64
N PRO A 245 -5.94 12.51 16.70
CA PRO A 245 -5.62 13.28 15.50
C PRO A 245 -4.28 12.85 14.90
N ASP A 246 -4.30 12.57 13.60
CA ASP A 246 -3.15 12.42 12.71
C ASP A 246 -2.67 13.79 12.21
N LEU A 247 -1.48 13.82 11.61
CA LEU A 247 -0.86 15.03 11.08
C LEU A 247 -0.90 15.02 9.55
N LEU A 248 -1.57 16.02 8.98
CA LEU A 248 -1.45 16.37 7.56
C LEU A 248 -0.44 17.48 7.38
N VAL A 249 0.35 17.42 6.30
CA VAL A 249 1.37 18.43 6.00
C VAL A 249 1.30 18.84 4.53
N GLY A 250 0.90 20.09 4.29
CA GLY A 250 1.11 20.76 3.01
C GLY A 250 2.57 21.18 2.81
N SER A 251 2.99 21.32 1.57
CA SER A 251 4.41 21.42 1.16
C SER A 251 4.58 22.31 -0.06
N SER A 252 5.77 22.89 -0.23
CA SER A 252 6.13 23.76 -1.36
C SER A 252 6.10 23.06 -2.73
N ASP A 253 6.16 21.73 -2.76
CA ASP A 253 6.00 20.90 -3.96
C ASP A 253 4.53 20.70 -4.39
N GLY A 254 3.59 21.27 -3.62
CA GLY A 254 2.16 21.24 -3.90
C GLY A 254 1.43 19.97 -3.51
N LYS A 255 2.11 19.05 -2.82
CA LYS A 255 1.50 17.81 -2.35
C LYS A 255 1.01 17.92 -0.92
N VAL A 256 0.09 17.03 -0.53
CA VAL A 256 -0.29 16.87 0.88
C VAL A 256 0.19 15.51 1.37
N TYR A 257 0.95 15.54 2.46
CA TYR A 257 1.53 14.38 3.13
C TYR A 257 0.69 14.01 4.37
N TYR A 258 0.64 12.72 4.67
CA TYR A 258 -0.06 12.13 5.80
C TYR A 258 0.93 11.42 6.73
N LEU A 259 0.87 11.74 8.02
CA LEU A 259 1.63 11.10 9.07
C LEU A 259 0.68 10.65 10.18
N MET A 260 0.59 9.33 10.37
CA MET A 260 -0.24 8.74 11.41
C MET A 260 0.31 9.07 12.82
N ASN A 261 -0.59 9.38 13.75
CA ASN A 261 -0.22 9.49 15.16
C ASN A 261 -0.05 8.10 15.78
N ARG A 262 1.20 7.70 16.02
CA ARG A 262 1.52 6.39 16.64
C ARG A 262 1.60 6.43 18.17
N GLY A 263 1.32 7.59 18.74
CA GLY A 263 1.48 7.86 20.16
C GLY A 263 0.20 7.61 20.94
N SER A 264 -0.08 8.49 21.88
CA SER A 264 -1.35 8.53 22.62
C SER A 264 -1.84 9.96 22.69
N GLY A 265 -3.08 10.16 23.18
CA GLY A 265 -3.60 11.49 23.46
C GLY A 265 -2.76 12.30 24.48
N VAL A 266 -1.88 11.67 25.26
CA VAL A 266 -1.01 12.39 26.20
C VAL A 266 0.39 12.63 25.62
N PHE A 267 0.85 11.74 24.75
CA PHE A 267 2.17 11.78 24.13
C PHE A 267 2.01 11.47 22.64
N PRO A 268 1.65 12.45 21.79
CA PRO A 268 1.54 12.23 20.37
C PRO A 268 2.90 11.87 19.77
N GLU A 269 2.90 10.99 18.77
CA GLU A 269 4.12 10.52 18.11
C GLU A 269 3.95 10.53 16.59
N PHE A 270 4.48 11.58 15.95
CA PHE A 270 4.58 11.73 14.49
C PHE A 270 6.02 11.40 14.06
N LYS A 271 6.41 10.13 14.17
CA LYS A 271 7.77 9.69 13.78
C LYS A 271 7.83 9.27 12.34
N VAL A 272 8.97 9.59 11.72
CA VAL A 272 9.26 9.21 10.35
C VAL A 272 10.48 8.32 10.36
N TRP A 273 10.26 7.04 10.12
CA TRP A 273 11.36 6.12 10.06
C TRP A 273 12.10 6.25 8.72
N LYS A 274 13.35 6.74 8.77
CA LYS A 274 14.24 6.84 7.61
C LYS A 274 15.02 5.54 7.44
N SER A 275 14.90 4.92 6.27
CA SER A 275 15.66 3.71 5.97
C SER A 275 17.10 4.04 5.57
N ASP A 276 18.04 3.18 5.96
CA ASP A 276 19.34 3.17 5.29
C ASP A 276 19.27 2.48 3.91
N ALA A 277 18.15 1.83 3.59
CA ALA A 277 17.96 1.27 2.26
C ALA A 277 17.93 2.36 1.18
N ASP A 278 17.49 3.59 1.53
CA ASP A 278 17.52 4.78 0.68
C ASP A 278 18.94 5.19 0.23
N LYS A 279 19.98 4.57 0.79
CA LYS A 279 21.39 4.77 0.39
C LYS A 279 21.83 3.82 -0.72
N MET A 280 21.10 2.72 -0.95
CA MET A 280 21.45 1.75 -1.99
C MET A 280 20.77 2.12 -3.31
N ARG A 281 21.57 2.41 -4.35
CA ARG A 281 21.08 2.85 -5.67
C ARG A 281 19.98 1.95 -6.27
N LEU A 282 20.09 0.63 -6.12
CA LEU A 282 19.05 -0.30 -6.58
C LEU A 282 17.78 -0.25 -5.72
N ALA A 283 17.89 -0.06 -4.40
CA ALA A 283 16.71 0.14 -3.55
C ALA A 283 16.02 1.47 -3.89
N ASN A 284 16.77 2.53 -4.20
CA ASN A 284 16.21 3.80 -4.67
C ASN A 284 15.48 3.70 -6.00
N TRP A 285 15.84 2.75 -6.87
CA TRP A 285 15.04 2.44 -8.06
C TRP A 285 13.72 1.77 -7.72
N PHE A 286 13.66 1.00 -6.63
CA PHE A 286 12.49 0.24 -6.25
C PHE A 286 11.53 1.00 -5.32
N TRP A 287 12.06 1.90 -4.50
CA TRP A 287 11.32 2.65 -3.48
C TRP A 287 11.24 4.15 -3.81
N GLY A 288 12.08 4.62 -4.74
CA GLY A 288 12.25 6.05 -5.03
C GLY A 288 13.26 6.71 -4.08
N PRO A 289 13.85 7.85 -4.45
CA PRO A 289 14.58 8.68 -3.50
C PRO A 289 13.60 9.26 -2.47
N GLY A 290 13.79 8.95 -1.18
CA GLY A 290 12.97 9.49 -0.09
C GLY A 290 11.72 8.67 0.25
N TYR A 291 11.78 7.34 0.11
CA TYR A 291 10.71 6.47 0.61
C TYR A 291 10.71 6.44 2.14
N TYR A 292 9.84 7.25 2.72
CA TYR A 292 9.57 7.26 4.13
C TYR A 292 8.27 6.46 4.35
N PRO A 293 8.32 5.17 4.72
CA PRO A 293 7.10 4.35 4.87
C PRO A 293 6.13 4.86 5.94
N ASP A 294 6.56 5.85 6.73
CA ASP A 294 5.76 6.51 7.76
C ASP A 294 5.28 7.92 7.33
N ILE A 295 5.65 8.39 6.13
CA ILE A 295 5.06 9.56 5.46
C ILE A 295 4.43 9.09 4.16
N ASP A 296 3.10 9.03 4.13
CA ASP A 296 2.36 8.75 2.90
C ASP A 296 1.92 10.04 2.20
N TYR A 297 1.56 9.93 0.92
CA TYR A 297 0.81 10.99 0.24
C TYR A 297 -0.67 10.77 0.49
N ILE A 298 -1.43 11.86 0.65
CA ILE A 298 -2.87 11.75 0.40
C ILE A 298 -3.07 11.47 -1.08
N ILE A 299 -3.87 10.48 -1.40
CA ILE A 299 -4.17 10.09 -2.78
C ILE A 299 -5.63 10.42 -3.09
N LEU A 300 -5.86 10.98 -4.27
CA LEU A 300 -7.19 11.18 -4.82
C LEU A 300 -7.76 9.89 -5.39
N ASP A 301 -8.97 9.54 -4.96
CA ASP A 301 -9.71 8.46 -5.58
C ASP A 301 -10.31 8.96 -6.90
N LYS A 302 -10.08 8.22 -7.98
CA LYS A 302 -10.74 8.48 -9.26
C LYS A 302 -12.08 7.75 -9.24
N VAL A 303 -13.11 8.36 -8.67
CA VAL A 303 -14.46 7.81 -8.75
C VAL A 303 -15.02 8.06 -10.15
N THR A 304 -14.68 7.17 -11.07
CA THR A 304 -15.29 7.10 -12.40
C THR A 304 -15.88 5.71 -12.60
N THR A 305 -17.19 5.66 -12.84
CA THR A 305 -17.86 4.39 -13.21
C THR A 305 -17.66 4.05 -14.68
N LYS A 306 -17.12 4.98 -15.49
CA LYS A 306 -16.95 4.84 -16.94
C LYS A 306 -16.45 3.46 -17.35
N TYR A 307 -15.38 2.97 -16.72
CA TYR A 307 -14.78 1.69 -17.08
C TYR A 307 -15.64 0.51 -16.63
N VAL A 308 -16.21 0.58 -15.42
CA VAL A 308 -17.14 -0.45 -14.92
C VAL A 308 -18.34 -0.58 -15.86
N ASP A 309 -18.91 0.56 -16.29
CA ASP A 309 -20.03 0.60 -17.20
C ASP A 309 -19.67 -0.05 -18.55
N ILE A 310 -18.51 0.28 -19.13
CA ILE A 310 -18.03 -0.32 -20.40
C ILE A 310 -17.91 -1.84 -20.32
N TYR A 311 -17.29 -2.37 -19.26
CA TYR A 311 -17.06 -3.81 -19.12
C TYR A 311 -18.32 -4.56 -18.70
N SER A 312 -19.17 -3.97 -17.88
CA SER A 312 -20.49 -4.54 -17.55
C SER A 312 -21.37 -4.66 -18.81
N ASP A 313 -21.38 -3.64 -19.66
CA ASP A 313 -22.07 -3.65 -20.94
C ASP A 313 -21.55 -4.75 -21.88
N LEU A 314 -20.22 -4.99 -21.88
CA LEU A 314 -19.60 -6.04 -22.69
C LEU A 314 -20.08 -7.42 -22.25
N ILE A 315 -20.11 -7.68 -20.93
CA ILE A 315 -20.60 -8.94 -20.35
C ILE A 315 -22.09 -9.13 -20.64
N LEU A 316 -22.92 -8.10 -20.42
CA LEU A 316 -24.37 -8.17 -20.62
C LEU A 316 -24.80 -8.38 -22.07
N LYS A 317 -23.94 -8.01 -23.04
CA LYS A 317 -24.19 -8.20 -24.48
C LYS A 317 -23.59 -9.50 -25.02
N ALA A 318 -22.72 -10.18 -24.28
CA ALA A 318 -22.13 -11.43 -24.71
C ALA A 318 -23.17 -12.57 -24.70
N ASP A 319 -23.04 -13.51 -25.64
CA ASP A 319 -23.82 -14.75 -25.59
C ASP A 319 -23.46 -15.55 -24.33
N GLU A 320 -24.43 -16.23 -23.72
CA GLU A 320 -24.30 -16.94 -22.43
C GLU A 320 -23.08 -17.88 -22.39
N LYS A 321 -22.80 -18.58 -23.49
CA LYS A 321 -21.68 -19.51 -23.65
C LYS A 321 -20.27 -18.87 -23.68
N TYR A 322 -20.16 -17.54 -23.62
CA TYR A 322 -18.89 -16.80 -23.62
C TYR A 322 -18.66 -16.03 -22.31
N VAL A 323 -19.66 -16.01 -21.43
CA VAL A 323 -19.69 -15.11 -20.28
C VAL A 323 -18.62 -15.48 -19.27
N ASP A 324 -18.35 -16.76 -19.07
CA ASP A 324 -17.36 -17.26 -18.14
C ASP A 324 -15.92 -16.93 -18.59
N GLU A 325 -15.57 -17.15 -19.87
CA GLU A 325 -14.25 -16.73 -20.37
C GLU A 325 -14.07 -15.21 -20.36
N LEU A 326 -15.12 -14.46 -20.72
CA LEU A 326 -15.09 -13.00 -20.69
C LEU A 326 -14.94 -12.45 -19.27
N ALA A 327 -15.70 -13.00 -18.32
CA ALA A 327 -15.61 -12.63 -16.92
C ALA A 327 -14.23 -12.96 -16.37
N TYR A 328 -13.66 -14.12 -16.73
CA TYR A 328 -12.31 -14.49 -16.34
C TYR A 328 -11.27 -13.50 -16.90
N LEU A 329 -11.33 -13.19 -18.20
CA LEU A 329 -10.41 -12.24 -18.84
C LEU A 329 -10.44 -10.86 -18.16
N ILE A 330 -11.63 -10.33 -17.89
CA ILE A 330 -11.79 -9.02 -17.24
C ILE A 330 -11.29 -9.07 -15.79
N ALA A 331 -11.62 -10.14 -15.05
CA ALA A 331 -11.23 -10.27 -13.65
C ALA A 331 -9.72 -10.54 -13.47
N ALA A 332 -9.10 -11.23 -14.41
CA ALA A 332 -7.68 -11.56 -14.36
C ALA A 332 -6.78 -10.46 -14.93
N ASP A 333 -7.23 -9.64 -15.88
CA ASP A 333 -6.39 -8.61 -16.50
C ASP A 333 -6.09 -7.41 -15.56
N ARG A 334 -5.02 -6.68 -15.86
CA ARG A 334 -4.63 -5.49 -15.09
C ARG A 334 -5.61 -4.35 -15.33
N THR A 335 -5.93 -3.61 -14.27
CA THR A 335 -6.70 -2.36 -14.33
C THR A 335 -6.24 -1.43 -15.46
N TYR A 336 -4.95 -1.29 -15.69
CA TYR A 336 -4.44 -0.42 -16.76
C TYR A 336 -4.61 -0.97 -18.17
N ASN A 337 -4.53 -2.29 -18.36
CA ASN A 337 -4.88 -2.89 -19.64
C ASN A 337 -6.37 -2.67 -19.92
N LEU A 338 -7.22 -2.87 -18.92
CA LEU A 338 -8.65 -2.58 -19.00
C LEU A 338 -8.91 -1.11 -19.35
N ILE A 339 -8.27 -0.17 -18.67
CA ILE A 339 -8.40 1.27 -18.97
C ILE A 339 -7.90 1.56 -20.40
N THR A 340 -6.72 1.05 -20.77
CA THR A 340 -6.12 1.30 -22.08
C THR A 340 -6.98 0.77 -23.21
N LEU A 341 -7.51 -0.45 -23.09
CA LEU A 341 -8.41 -1.04 -24.08
C LEU A 341 -9.70 -0.23 -24.20
N ALA A 342 -10.27 0.22 -23.07
CA ALA A 342 -11.46 1.06 -23.07
C ALA A 342 -11.20 2.42 -23.72
N ASP A 343 -10.10 3.09 -23.39
CA ASP A 343 -9.76 4.41 -23.94
C ASP A 343 -9.38 4.36 -25.43
N LYS A 344 -8.87 3.21 -25.91
CA LYS A 344 -8.57 2.97 -27.33
C LYS A 344 -9.72 2.31 -28.11
N ASP A 345 -10.91 2.18 -27.52
CA ASP A 345 -12.05 1.49 -28.15
C ASP A 345 -11.69 0.08 -28.69
N SER A 346 -10.87 -0.64 -27.92
CA SER A 346 -10.28 -1.93 -28.28
C SER A 346 -10.76 -3.08 -27.38
N THR A 347 -11.81 -2.87 -26.58
CA THR A 347 -12.38 -3.89 -25.68
C THR A 347 -12.97 -5.08 -26.44
N TYR A 348 -13.30 -4.91 -27.72
CA TYR A 348 -13.75 -5.97 -28.62
C TYR A 348 -12.74 -7.11 -28.76
N LEU A 349 -11.45 -6.86 -28.49
CA LEU A 349 -10.41 -7.89 -28.57
C LEU A 349 -10.70 -9.07 -27.64
N TYR A 350 -11.29 -8.85 -26.46
CA TYR A 350 -11.70 -9.95 -25.58
C TYR A 350 -12.70 -10.88 -26.26
N MET A 351 -13.68 -10.31 -26.96
CA MET A 351 -14.64 -11.10 -27.74
C MET A 351 -13.99 -11.76 -28.95
N GLU A 352 -13.06 -11.09 -29.64
CA GLU A 352 -12.31 -11.71 -30.74
C GLU A 352 -11.48 -12.91 -30.27
N ASP A 353 -10.86 -12.82 -29.10
CA ASP A 353 -10.12 -13.91 -28.47
C ASP A 353 -11.03 -15.10 -28.15
N ILE A 354 -12.14 -14.88 -27.43
CA ILE A 354 -13.07 -15.94 -27.02
C ILE A 354 -13.73 -16.57 -28.25
N THR A 355 -14.32 -15.77 -29.14
CA THR A 355 -15.04 -16.30 -30.31
C THR A 355 -14.13 -17.12 -31.23
N SER A 356 -12.85 -16.75 -31.32
CA SER A 356 -11.89 -17.52 -32.11
C SER A 356 -11.49 -18.86 -31.47
N ILE A 357 -11.55 -19.03 -30.14
CA ILE A 357 -11.42 -20.34 -29.48
C ILE A 357 -12.49 -21.29 -30.01
N TYR A 358 -13.75 -20.88 -29.93
CA TYR A 358 -14.88 -21.71 -30.34
C TYR A 358 -14.83 -21.99 -31.85
N TYR A 359 -14.52 -20.98 -32.67
CA TYR A 359 -14.39 -21.14 -34.11
C TYR A 359 -13.33 -22.16 -34.52
N TRP A 360 -12.16 -22.16 -33.88
CA TRP A 360 -11.09 -23.12 -34.20
C TRP A 360 -11.36 -24.50 -33.63
N ALA A 361 -11.98 -24.60 -32.45
CA ALA A 361 -12.38 -25.88 -31.87
C ALA A 361 -13.37 -26.64 -32.77
N GLU A 362 -14.21 -25.95 -33.54
CA GLU A 362 -15.10 -26.58 -34.52
C GLU A 362 -14.36 -27.17 -35.74
N LYS A 363 -13.14 -26.71 -36.02
CA LYS A 363 -12.37 -27.08 -37.22
C LYS A 363 -11.23 -28.05 -36.95
N LEU A 364 -10.67 -28.00 -35.76
CA LEU A 364 -9.52 -28.80 -35.37
C LEU A 364 -10.01 -30.17 -34.89
N PRO A 365 -9.55 -31.29 -35.49
CA PRO A 365 -10.11 -32.62 -35.21
C PRO A 365 -9.72 -33.20 -33.84
N TYR A 366 -8.80 -32.53 -33.12
CA TYR A 366 -8.20 -33.01 -31.88
C TYR A 366 -8.63 -32.22 -30.64
N VAL A 367 -9.49 -31.21 -30.75
CA VAL A 367 -10.01 -30.40 -29.62
C VAL A 367 -11.49 -30.12 -29.79
N GLU A 368 -12.22 -29.99 -28.68
CA GLU A 368 -13.60 -29.51 -28.62
C GLU A 368 -13.78 -28.68 -27.34
N VAL A 369 -14.53 -27.58 -27.40
CA VAL A 369 -14.93 -26.85 -26.18
C VAL A 369 -16.10 -27.58 -25.52
N VAL A 370 -16.04 -27.72 -24.20
CA VAL A 370 -17.09 -28.30 -23.37
C VAL A 370 -17.46 -27.32 -22.28
N ASP A 371 -18.74 -26.98 -22.23
CA ASP A 371 -19.34 -26.11 -21.23
C ASP A 371 -20.09 -26.96 -20.18
N PHE A 372 -19.75 -26.78 -18.90
CA PHE A 372 -20.38 -27.46 -17.76
C PHE A 372 -21.46 -26.62 -17.06
N GLY A 373 -21.71 -25.40 -17.53
CA GLY A 373 -22.69 -24.45 -17.00
C GLY A 373 -22.10 -23.45 -16.01
N ASP A 374 -21.17 -23.87 -15.15
CA ASP A 374 -20.43 -22.98 -14.23
C ASP A 374 -19.00 -22.66 -14.70
N TYR A 375 -18.49 -23.41 -15.68
CA TYR A 375 -17.23 -23.14 -16.37
C TYR A 375 -17.12 -23.92 -17.69
N SER A 376 -16.26 -23.43 -18.57
CA SER A 376 -15.85 -24.08 -19.82
C SER A 376 -14.44 -24.67 -19.73
N THR A 377 -14.16 -25.68 -20.56
CA THR A 377 -12.80 -26.20 -20.80
C THR A 377 -12.67 -26.79 -22.20
N LEU A 378 -11.44 -27.12 -22.60
CA LEU A 378 -11.19 -27.97 -23.76
C LEU A 378 -11.19 -29.45 -23.35
N LYS A 379 -11.82 -30.30 -24.16
CA LYS A 379 -11.41 -31.70 -24.28
C LYS A 379 -10.54 -31.87 -25.51
N TYR A 380 -9.57 -32.77 -25.44
CA TYR A 380 -8.59 -33.01 -26.50
C TYR A 380 -8.32 -34.50 -26.73
N ARG A 381 -7.86 -34.86 -27.93
CA ARG A 381 -7.52 -36.23 -28.30
C ARG A 381 -6.10 -36.63 -27.86
N THR A 382 -6.02 -37.83 -27.32
CA THR A 382 -4.79 -38.60 -27.04
C THR A 382 -4.81 -39.91 -27.82
N GLU A 383 -3.75 -40.72 -27.70
CA GLU A 383 -3.72 -42.05 -28.30
C GLU A 383 -4.76 -43.01 -27.69
N THR A 384 -5.25 -42.73 -26.47
CA THR A 384 -6.18 -43.58 -25.74
C THR A 384 -7.63 -43.10 -25.74
N GLY A 385 -7.90 -41.87 -26.17
CA GLY A 385 -9.26 -41.32 -26.23
C GLY A 385 -9.31 -39.80 -26.09
N TRP A 386 -10.44 -39.30 -25.60
CA TRP A 386 -10.61 -37.89 -25.28
C TRP A 386 -10.33 -37.65 -23.79
N GLU A 387 -9.53 -36.64 -23.50
CA GLU A 387 -9.19 -36.19 -22.14
C GLU A 387 -9.60 -34.72 -21.97
N TYR A 388 -9.74 -34.26 -20.73
CA TYR A 388 -10.06 -32.86 -20.41
C TYR A 388 -8.81 -32.08 -20.04
N VAL A 389 -8.71 -30.85 -20.52
CA VAL A 389 -7.74 -29.87 -19.98
C VAL A 389 -8.25 -29.46 -18.58
N PRO A 390 -7.39 -29.46 -17.55
CA PRO A 390 -7.75 -28.90 -16.25
C PRO A 390 -8.25 -27.47 -16.38
N LYS A 391 -9.28 -27.12 -15.60
CA LYS A 391 -9.96 -25.81 -15.70
C LYS A 391 -8.97 -24.65 -15.61
N ASP A 392 -8.11 -24.67 -14.61
CA ASP A 392 -7.09 -23.66 -14.38
C ASP A 392 -6.11 -23.52 -15.55
N ILE A 393 -5.70 -24.63 -16.17
CA ILE A 393 -4.82 -24.62 -17.34
C ILE A 393 -5.54 -24.04 -18.57
N TYR A 394 -6.83 -24.36 -18.77
CA TYR A 394 -7.62 -23.80 -19.87
C TYR A 394 -7.74 -22.29 -19.75
N TYR A 395 -8.20 -21.78 -18.60
CA TYR A 395 -8.40 -20.33 -18.44
C TYR A 395 -7.07 -19.56 -18.46
N LYS A 396 -5.99 -20.10 -17.89
CA LYS A 396 -4.69 -19.41 -17.86
C LYS A 396 -3.92 -19.48 -19.16
N HIS A 397 -3.92 -20.62 -19.84
CA HIS A 397 -2.99 -20.88 -20.94
C HIS A 397 -3.66 -21.08 -22.30
N VAL A 398 -4.99 -20.90 -22.36
CA VAL A 398 -5.76 -20.81 -23.61
C VAL A 398 -6.61 -19.55 -23.62
N VAL A 399 -7.47 -19.33 -22.61
CA VAL A 399 -8.37 -18.16 -22.59
C VAL A 399 -7.58 -16.87 -22.40
N MET A 400 -6.76 -16.78 -21.35
CA MET A 400 -5.92 -15.60 -21.13
C MET A 400 -4.87 -15.48 -22.23
N TRP A 401 -4.83 -14.33 -22.91
CA TRP A 401 -3.71 -13.99 -23.77
C TRP A 401 -2.48 -13.70 -22.90
N ASP A 402 -1.31 -14.16 -23.33
CA ASP A 402 -0.05 -13.77 -22.71
C ASP A 402 0.30 -12.34 -23.17
N ARG A 403 0.78 -11.49 -22.25
CA ARG A 403 1.12 -10.08 -22.50
C ARG A 403 2.32 -9.89 -23.43
N TYR A 404 3.19 -10.90 -23.54
CA TYR A 404 4.23 -10.97 -24.56
C TYR A 404 3.66 -11.23 -25.96
N LEU A 405 2.49 -11.87 -26.04
CA LEU A 405 1.71 -11.95 -27.28
C LEU A 405 1.09 -10.58 -27.52
N MET A 406 0.26 -10.09 -26.60
CA MET A 406 -0.50 -8.87 -26.84
C MET A 406 -0.34 -7.83 -25.73
N ALA A 407 0.33 -6.72 -26.07
CA ALA A 407 0.36 -5.50 -25.29
C ALA A 407 -0.74 -4.55 -25.79
N ALA A 408 -1.83 -4.42 -25.03
CA ALA A 408 -2.99 -3.60 -25.39
C ALA A 408 -2.62 -2.14 -25.77
N TRP A 409 -1.65 -1.54 -25.08
CA TRP A 409 -1.17 -0.19 -25.38
C TRP A 409 -0.41 -0.07 -26.71
N ALA A 410 0.08 -1.18 -27.26
CA ALA A 410 0.80 -1.24 -28.53
C ALA A 410 -0.07 -1.72 -29.70
N TRP A 411 -1.31 -2.13 -29.42
CA TRP A 411 -2.36 -2.28 -30.42
C TRP A 411 -2.71 -0.90 -30.98
N PRO A 412 -2.82 -0.68 -32.32
CA PRO A 412 -2.56 -1.53 -33.49
C PRO A 412 -1.15 -1.36 -34.12
N ASP A 413 -0.32 -0.47 -33.57
CA ASP A 413 0.94 -0.04 -34.20
C ASP A 413 1.98 -1.16 -34.33
N ARG A 414 2.12 -2.01 -33.30
CA ARG A 414 3.08 -3.14 -33.32
C ARG A 414 2.55 -4.40 -33.97
N TYR A 415 1.23 -4.55 -34.02
CA TYR A 415 0.56 -5.76 -34.49
C TYR A 415 -0.13 -5.57 -35.84
N GLN A 416 -0.07 -4.36 -36.41
CA GLN A 416 -0.76 -3.97 -37.65
C GLN A 416 -2.27 -4.27 -37.64
N GLY A 417 -2.89 -4.22 -36.45
CA GLY A 417 -4.29 -4.59 -36.27
C GLY A 417 -4.59 -6.08 -36.49
N HIS A 418 -3.57 -6.94 -36.53
CA HIS A 418 -3.74 -8.39 -36.62
C HIS A 418 -3.80 -9.01 -35.24
N PHE A 419 -4.87 -9.73 -34.95
CA PHE A 419 -4.97 -10.55 -33.76
C PHE A 419 -4.40 -11.94 -34.04
N TYR A 420 -3.52 -12.42 -33.17
CA TYR A 420 -2.68 -13.58 -33.49
C TYR A 420 -3.49 -14.86 -33.78
N ARG A 421 -4.52 -15.14 -32.97
CA ARG A 421 -5.33 -16.35 -33.05
C ARG A 421 -6.15 -16.43 -34.34
N THR A 422 -6.53 -15.29 -34.92
CA THR A 422 -7.28 -15.23 -36.18
C THR A 422 -6.36 -15.12 -37.39
N PHE A 423 -5.24 -14.39 -37.26
CA PHE A 423 -4.28 -14.16 -38.34
C PHE A 423 -3.42 -15.39 -38.67
N ILE A 424 -2.66 -15.91 -37.70
CA ILE A 424 -1.59 -16.89 -37.97
C ILE A 424 -2.11 -18.22 -38.51
N MET A 425 -3.34 -18.57 -38.14
CA MET A 425 -4.01 -19.78 -38.59
C MET A 425 -4.32 -19.75 -40.09
N ASN A 426 -4.52 -18.56 -40.68
CA ASN A 426 -4.91 -18.40 -42.08
C ASN A 426 -3.82 -17.80 -42.98
N ASP A 427 -2.78 -17.19 -42.40
CA ASP A 427 -1.75 -16.51 -43.16
C ASP A 427 -0.89 -17.50 -43.97
N THR A 428 -0.61 -17.16 -45.23
CA THR A 428 0.17 -18.00 -46.15
C THR A 428 1.47 -17.33 -46.60
N THR A 429 1.97 -16.35 -45.85
CA THR A 429 3.20 -15.59 -46.21
C THR A 429 4.37 -16.53 -46.51
N TYR A 430 4.48 -17.63 -45.76
CA TYR A 430 5.54 -18.63 -45.90
C TYR A 430 5.12 -19.88 -46.70
N GLY A 431 4.10 -19.76 -47.56
CA GLY A 431 3.70 -20.81 -48.50
C GLY A 431 2.73 -21.86 -47.94
N ALA A 432 2.66 -22.04 -46.62
CA ALA A 432 1.65 -22.84 -45.93
C ALA A 432 1.17 -22.11 -44.68
N SER A 433 -0.13 -22.17 -44.40
CA SER A 433 -0.71 -21.66 -43.15
C SER A 433 -0.58 -22.65 -42.02
N LEU A 434 -0.65 -22.16 -40.78
CA LEU A 434 -0.63 -23.04 -39.61
C LEU A 434 -1.80 -24.04 -39.63
N TYR A 435 -3.00 -23.59 -40.01
CA TYR A 435 -4.18 -24.47 -40.13
C TYR A 435 -3.94 -25.61 -41.12
N GLU A 436 -3.27 -25.36 -42.26
CA GLU A 436 -2.97 -26.42 -43.23
C GLU A 436 -2.09 -27.53 -42.67
N ARG A 437 -1.25 -27.21 -41.68
CA ARG A 437 -0.39 -28.18 -40.98
C ARG A 437 -1.14 -28.94 -39.90
N VAL A 438 -1.95 -28.26 -39.09
CA VAL A 438 -2.61 -28.89 -37.92
C VAL A 438 -3.97 -29.54 -38.23
N LYS A 439 -4.63 -29.22 -39.35
CA LYS A 439 -6.00 -29.68 -39.66
C LYS A 439 -6.19 -31.21 -39.74
N ASN A 440 -5.10 -31.96 -39.91
CA ASN A 440 -5.13 -33.42 -40.01
C ASN A 440 -4.47 -34.12 -38.80
N ALA A 441 -4.04 -33.37 -37.78
CA ALA A 441 -3.43 -33.97 -36.59
C ALA A 441 -4.44 -34.85 -35.84
N GLU A 442 -4.04 -36.06 -35.45
CA GLU A 442 -4.90 -37.02 -34.77
C GLU A 442 -4.99 -36.75 -33.26
N THR A 443 -3.92 -36.18 -32.67
CA THR A 443 -3.82 -35.84 -31.25
C THR A 443 -3.33 -34.40 -31.05
N LEU A 444 -3.56 -33.86 -29.85
CA LEU A 444 -3.04 -32.53 -29.48
C LEU A 444 -1.50 -32.51 -29.47
N TYR A 445 -0.86 -33.61 -29.09
CA TYR A 445 0.59 -33.77 -29.16
C TYR A 445 1.11 -33.69 -30.60
N GLU A 446 0.46 -34.38 -31.54
CA GLU A 446 0.81 -34.29 -32.97
C GLU A 446 0.61 -32.87 -33.50
N ALA A 447 -0.46 -32.18 -33.07
CA ALA A 447 -0.67 -30.79 -33.44
C ALA A 447 0.46 -29.87 -32.92
N ALA A 448 0.93 -30.07 -31.69
CA ALA A 448 2.06 -29.32 -31.12
C ALA A 448 3.35 -29.57 -31.93
N TRP A 449 3.56 -30.80 -32.39
CA TRP A 449 4.68 -31.14 -33.27
C TRP A 449 4.56 -30.43 -34.62
N TRP A 450 3.37 -30.40 -35.21
CA TRP A 450 3.11 -29.68 -36.47
C TRP A 450 3.29 -28.16 -36.35
N VAL A 451 2.97 -27.57 -35.19
CA VAL A 451 3.28 -26.16 -34.90
C VAL A 451 4.79 -25.93 -34.95
N MET A 452 5.58 -26.77 -34.26
CA MET A 452 7.03 -26.67 -34.27
C MET A 452 7.59 -26.89 -35.68
N TYR A 453 7.10 -27.90 -36.42
CA TYR A 453 7.46 -28.14 -37.81
C TYR A 453 7.19 -26.92 -38.69
N TRP A 454 6.00 -26.32 -38.59
CA TRP A 454 5.61 -25.16 -39.39
C TRP A 454 6.56 -23.98 -39.15
N LEU A 455 6.85 -23.67 -37.88
CA LEU A 455 7.80 -22.61 -37.53
C LEU A 455 9.21 -22.89 -38.08
N LYS A 456 9.68 -24.13 -38.00
CA LYS A 456 11.05 -24.49 -38.43
C LYS A 456 11.20 -24.61 -39.94
N GLN A 457 10.26 -25.26 -40.61
CA GLN A 457 10.40 -25.65 -42.02
C GLN A 457 9.71 -24.68 -42.98
N ASP A 458 8.54 -24.16 -42.61
CA ASP A 458 7.79 -23.24 -43.48
C ASP A 458 8.23 -21.80 -43.21
N VAL A 459 8.16 -21.35 -41.95
CA VAL A 459 8.52 -19.97 -41.56
C VAL A 459 10.04 -19.75 -41.59
N GLY A 460 10.84 -20.78 -41.30
CA GLY A 460 12.29 -20.66 -41.24
C GLY A 460 12.80 -20.03 -39.93
N LEU A 461 12.08 -20.22 -38.83
CA LEU A 461 12.39 -19.65 -37.51
C LEU A 461 13.59 -20.36 -36.86
N TYR A 462 14.74 -19.71 -36.85
CA TYR A 462 15.94 -20.20 -36.18
C TYR A 462 16.60 -19.10 -35.35
N TRP A 463 17.35 -19.51 -34.32
CA TRP A 463 18.16 -18.57 -33.56
C TRP A 463 19.29 -18.02 -34.44
N HIS A 464 19.38 -16.71 -34.61
CA HIS A 464 20.48 -16.02 -35.28
C HIS A 464 20.67 -14.58 -34.79
N ILE A 465 21.90 -14.08 -34.92
CA ILE A 465 22.25 -12.69 -34.62
C ILE A 465 22.44 -11.94 -35.95
N GLY A 466 21.59 -10.95 -36.19
CA GLY A 466 21.64 -10.10 -37.37
C GLY A 466 22.53 -8.88 -37.21
N THR A 467 22.54 -8.02 -38.22
CA THR A 467 23.23 -6.71 -38.19
C THR A 467 22.43 -5.66 -37.41
N VAL A 468 21.10 -5.81 -37.36
CA VAL A 468 20.21 -5.04 -36.49
C VAL A 468 20.17 -5.71 -35.12
N TYR A 469 20.83 -5.09 -34.14
CA TYR A 469 20.89 -5.59 -32.78
C TYR A 469 19.58 -5.42 -31.99
N TRP A 470 18.69 -4.53 -32.47
CA TRP A 470 17.38 -4.30 -31.87
C TRP A 470 16.38 -5.38 -32.32
N LYS A 471 15.75 -6.06 -31.36
CA LYS A 471 14.77 -7.12 -31.59
C LYS A 471 13.46 -6.57 -32.20
N PRO A 472 12.80 -7.29 -33.14
CA PRO A 472 11.48 -6.89 -33.64
C PRO A 472 10.46 -6.83 -32.49
N PRO A 473 9.75 -5.70 -32.29
CA PRO A 473 8.84 -5.58 -31.15
C PRO A 473 7.46 -6.19 -31.46
N GLY A 474 7.04 -7.18 -30.68
CA GLY A 474 5.72 -7.82 -30.78
C GLY A 474 5.67 -8.97 -31.80
N TRP A 475 4.80 -9.96 -31.54
CA TRP A 475 4.75 -11.23 -32.29
C TRP A 475 4.66 -11.04 -33.81
N TYR A 476 3.89 -10.07 -34.30
CA TYR A 476 3.69 -9.85 -35.73
C TYR A 476 4.99 -9.43 -36.43
N ASN A 477 5.73 -8.48 -35.84
CA ASN A 477 7.02 -8.06 -36.41
C ASN A 477 8.05 -9.18 -36.30
N ILE A 478 8.03 -9.96 -35.22
CA ILE A 478 8.89 -11.15 -35.10
C ILE A 478 8.57 -12.15 -36.21
N TYR A 479 7.28 -12.42 -36.45
CA TYR A 479 6.81 -13.31 -37.51
C TYR A 479 7.31 -12.86 -38.89
N MET A 480 7.11 -11.59 -39.25
CA MET A 480 7.48 -11.07 -40.57
C MET A 480 9.00 -11.05 -40.83
N HIS A 481 9.82 -11.01 -39.78
CA HIS A 481 11.28 -10.98 -39.87
C HIS A 481 11.95 -12.29 -39.46
N ALA A 482 11.20 -13.36 -39.21
CA ALA A 482 11.69 -14.63 -38.64
C ALA A 482 12.82 -15.29 -39.44
N ALA A 483 12.83 -15.12 -40.77
CA ALA A 483 13.83 -15.68 -41.69
C ALA A 483 14.79 -14.62 -42.28
N ASP A 484 14.67 -13.36 -41.84
CA ASP A 484 15.50 -12.26 -42.36
C ASP A 484 16.85 -12.23 -41.63
N PRO A 485 17.97 -12.54 -42.31
CA PRO A 485 19.29 -12.59 -41.66
C PRO A 485 19.79 -11.22 -41.17
N GLU A 486 19.17 -10.10 -41.57
CA GLU A 486 19.53 -8.77 -41.06
C GLU A 486 19.01 -8.54 -39.63
N TRP A 487 17.89 -9.17 -39.25
CA TRP A 487 17.30 -9.01 -37.92
C TRP A 487 17.88 -10.02 -36.92
N SER A 488 17.86 -9.67 -35.63
CA SER A 488 18.23 -10.61 -34.58
C SER A 488 17.00 -11.37 -34.07
N ILE A 489 17.02 -12.69 -34.17
CA ILE A 489 15.99 -13.60 -33.67
C ILE A 489 16.63 -14.49 -32.61
N LEU A 490 16.32 -14.25 -31.33
CA LEU A 490 16.90 -14.98 -30.21
C LEU A 490 15.86 -15.92 -29.58
N CYS A 491 16.25 -16.61 -28.50
CA CYS A 491 15.43 -17.61 -27.83
C CYS A 491 14.08 -17.06 -27.34
N GLY A 492 14.05 -15.81 -26.86
CA GLY A 492 12.81 -15.12 -26.48
C GLY A 492 11.86 -14.89 -27.66
N GLU A 493 12.36 -14.43 -28.80
CA GLU A 493 11.55 -14.23 -30.01
C GLU A 493 11.01 -15.56 -30.55
N CYS A 494 11.85 -16.61 -30.54
CA CYS A 494 11.42 -17.97 -30.90
C CYS A 494 10.32 -18.48 -29.96
N SER A 495 10.46 -18.24 -28.66
CA SER A 495 9.50 -18.64 -27.64
C SER A 495 8.15 -17.95 -27.80
N ILE A 496 8.16 -16.65 -28.09
CA ILE A 496 6.94 -15.86 -28.37
C ILE A 496 6.20 -16.46 -29.57
N LEU A 497 6.88 -16.75 -30.68
CA LEU A 497 6.22 -17.30 -31.87
C LEU A 497 5.70 -18.72 -31.67
N PHE A 498 6.40 -19.57 -30.92
CA PHE A 498 5.85 -20.88 -30.54
C PHE A 498 4.58 -20.73 -29.72
N LEU A 499 4.62 -19.92 -28.65
CA LEU A 499 3.46 -19.67 -27.80
C LEU A 499 2.28 -19.13 -28.61
N THR A 500 2.53 -18.15 -29.46
CA THR A 500 1.54 -17.53 -30.37
C THR A 500 0.85 -18.59 -31.21
N SER A 501 1.64 -19.43 -31.87
CA SER A 501 1.16 -20.44 -32.81
C SER A 501 0.44 -21.57 -32.10
N ALA A 502 0.98 -22.04 -30.97
CA ALA A 502 0.39 -23.11 -30.18
C ALA A 502 -0.97 -22.71 -29.60
N ARG A 503 -1.08 -21.51 -29.01
CA ARG A 503 -2.37 -21.00 -28.51
C ARG A 503 -3.37 -20.71 -29.62
N ALA A 504 -2.91 -20.30 -30.80
CA ALA A 504 -3.77 -20.16 -31.96
C ALA A 504 -4.38 -21.50 -32.41
N ALA A 505 -3.61 -22.58 -32.27
CA ALA A 505 -4.02 -23.97 -32.53
C ALA A 505 -4.68 -24.66 -31.31
N LEU A 506 -5.07 -23.90 -30.27
CA LEU A 506 -5.73 -24.35 -29.04
C LEU A 506 -4.92 -25.38 -28.22
N ILE A 507 -3.60 -25.19 -28.18
CA ILE A 507 -2.66 -26.00 -27.42
C ILE A 507 -2.25 -25.21 -26.16
N PRO A 508 -2.67 -25.62 -24.95
CA PRO A 508 -2.29 -24.94 -23.73
C PRO A 508 -0.78 -24.96 -23.59
N SER A 509 -0.17 -23.78 -23.57
CA SER A 509 1.29 -23.61 -23.63
C SER A 509 1.73 -22.48 -22.72
N ILE A 510 2.96 -22.55 -22.20
CA ILE A 510 3.53 -21.59 -21.24
C ILE A 510 4.97 -21.25 -21.61
N VAL A 511 5.42 -20.05 -21.27
CA VAL A 511 6.82 -19.62 -21.42
C VAL A 511 7.64 -20.07 -20.21
N ILE A 512 8.82 -20.61 -20.50
CA ILE A 512 9.82 -21.01 -19.52
C ILE A 512 11.03 -20.09 -19.66
N CYS A 513 11.38 -19.40 -18.57
CA CYS A 513 12.57 -18.58 -18.48
C CYS A 513 13.59 -19.23 -17.55
N ASN A 514 14.85 -19.23 -17.95
CA ASN A 514 15.94 -19.64 -17.10
C ASN A 514 16.45 -18.43 -16.28
N ILE A 515 16.48 -18.50 -14.94
CA ILE A 515 17.00 -17.37 -14.14
C ILE A 515 18.53 -17.41 -14.03
N ALA A 516 19.15 -18.58 -14.24
CA ALA A 516 20.60 -18.74 -14.10
C ALA A 516 21.35 -18.74 -15.43
N GLU A 517 20.67 -18.39 -16.53
CA GLU A 517 21.20 -18.19 -17.88
C GLU A 517 20.11 -17.50 -18.73
N ASP A 518 20.44 -16.82 -19.82
CA ASP A 518 19.55 -15.89 -20.53
C ASP A 518 18.52 -16.57 -21.47
N HIS A 519 18.38 -17.89 -21.42
CA HIS A 519 17.56 -18.64 -22.38
C HIS A 519 16.07 -18.72 -22.02
N MET A 520 15.24 -18.69 -23.06
CA MET A 520 13.78 -18.81 -22.99
C MET A 520 13.28 -19.90 -23.95
N PHE A 521 12.30 -20.66 -23.51
CA PHE A 521 11.68 -21.76 -24.26
C PHE A 521 10.25 -22.00 -23.76
N ASN A 522 9.61 -23.13 -24.11
CA ASN A 522 8.20 -23.36 -23.80
C ASN A 522 7.92 -24.77 -23.26
N ASN A 523 6.76 -24.89 -22.63
CA ASN A 523 6.08 -26.17 -22.42
C ASN A 523 4.67 -26.14 -23.01
N PHE A 524 4.13 -27.31 -23.32
CA PHE A 524 2.71 -27.50 -23.61
C PHE A 524 2.11 -28.61 -22.75
N TRP A 525 0.82 -28.50 -22.44
CA TRP A 525 0.12 -29.48 -21.61
C TRP A 525 -0.38 -30.66 -22.45
N TYR A 526 -0.05 -31.88 -22.05
CA TYR A 526 -0.57 -33.10 -22.66
C TYR A 526 -0.60 -34.26 -21.66
N ASN A 527 -1.69 -35.01 -21.64
CA ASN A 527 -1.85 -36.25 -20.90
C ASN A 527 -1.49 -36.17 -19.40
N GLY A 528 -1.90 -35.08 -18.74
CA GLY A 528 -1.69 -34.89 -17.30
C GLY A 528 -0.33 -34.35 -16.88
N SER A 529 0.51 -33.94 -17.84
CA SER A 529 1.82 -33.34 -17.58
C SER A 529 2.20 -32.26 -18.58
N TRP A 530 3.15 -31.41 -18.20
CA TRP A 530 3.83 -30.49 -19.11
C TRP A 530 4.91 -31.21 -19.93
N HIS A 531 4.97 -30.92 -21.22
CA HIS A 531 5.94 -31.45 -22.19
C HIS A 531 6.83 -30.32 -22.72
N HIS A 532 8.11 -30.59 -22.91
CA HIS A 532 9.11 -29.57 -23.26
C HIS A 532 9.17 -29.28 -24.76
N VAL A 533 9.32 -28.02 -25.13
CA VAL A 533 9.67 -27.59 -26.49
C VAL A 533 10.69 -26.46 -26.45
N ASP A 534 11.81 -26.61 -27.18
CA ASP A 534 12.74 -25.52 -27.43
C ASP A 534 12.67 -25.01 -28.87
N PRO A 535 11.94 -23.91 -29.14
CA PRO A 535 11.81 -23.33 -30.47
C PRO A 535 13.08 -22.62 -30.95
N SER A 536 14.12 -22.48 -30.13
CA SER A 536 15.38 -21.83 -30.52
C SER A 536 16.39 -22.80 -31.16
N ALA A 537 16.06 -24.10 -31.20
CA ALA A 537 16.91 -25.17 -31.71
C ALA A 537 17.48 -24.91 -33.11
N SER A 538 18.68 -25.47 -33.36
CA SER A 538 19.42 -25.32 -34.62
C SER A 538 18.76 -26.08 -35.78
N PRO A 539 18.98 -25.66 -37.04
CA PRO A 539 18.35 -26.26 -38.21
C PRO A 539 18.67 -27.75 -38.41
N ASP A 540 19.84 -28.21 -37.97
CA ASP A 540 20.32 -29.56 -38.28
C ASP A 540 19.67 -30.67 -37.43
N ASN A 541 19.00 -30.36 -36.31
CA ASN A 541 18.48 -31.37 -35.37
C ASN A 541 17.28 -30.93 -34.50
N TRP A 542 16.51 -29.91 -34.90
CA TRP A 542 15.44 -29.34 -34.06
C TRP A 542 14.40 -30.34 -33.54
N GLU A 543 14.15 -31.45 -34.26
CA GLU A 543 13.21 -32.50 -33.84
C GLU A 543 13.59 -33.14 -32.49
N ARG A 544 14.88 -33.12 -32.12
CA ARG A 544 15.35 -33.66 -30.83
C ARG A 544 14.98 -32.79 -29.64
N ASP A 545 14.66 -31.52 -29.90
CA ASP A 545 14.33 -30.52 -28.88
C ASP A 545 12.81 -30.34 -28.74
N PHE A 546 12.03 -31.21 -29.40
CA PHE A 546 10.61 -31.42 -29.16
C PHE A 546 10.41 -32.67 -28.29
N ASP A 547 10.00 -32.46 -27.04
CA ASP A 547 9.70 -33.47 -26.01
C ASP A 547 10.71 -34.65 -25.90
N PRO A 548 11.98 -34.39 -25.51
CA PRO A 548 13.03 -35.40 -25.50
C PRO A 548 12.80 -36.54 -24.47
N PRO A 549 13.01 -37.84 -24.84
CA PRO A 549 12.52 -39.01 -24.09
C PRO A 549 13.29 -39.43 -22.82
N ARG A 550 14.19 -38.61 -22.26
CA ARG A 550 14.87 -38.88 -20.97
C ARG A 550 15.19 -37.57 -20.28
N GLY A 551 14.93 -37.50 -18.96
CA GLY A 551 15.30 -36.40 -18.07
C GLY A 551 16.44 -35.56 -18.63
N ILE A 552 16.09 -34.35 -19.03
CA ILE A 552 16.47 -33.72 -20.30
C ILE A 552 18.00 -33.67 -20.44
N ASN A 553 18.59 -34.65 -21.15
CA ASN A 553 19.98 -34.58 -21.59
C ASN A 553 20.06 -33.78 -22.90
N VAL A 554 19.55 -32.55 -22.88
CA VAL A 554 19.98 -31.53 -23.84
C VAL A 554 21.42 -31.20 -23.45
N GLY A 555 22.37 -31.92 -24.05
CA GLY A 555 23.76 -31.48 -24.00
C GLY A 555 23.83 -30.03 -24.47
N GLY A 556 24.47 -29.15 -23.70
CA GLY A 556 24.50 -27.71 -24.00
C GLY A 556 24.34 -26.83 -22.76
N TRP A 557 23.71 -25.68 -22.95
CA TRP A 557 23.66 -24.54 -22.02
C TRP A 557 22.70 -24.72 -20.82
N TYR A 558 21.81 -25.71 -20.87
CA TYR A 558 20.72 -25.92 -19.91
C TYR A 558 21.09 -26.65 -18.60
N GLN A 559 22.32 -27.19 -18.51
CA GLN A 559 22.71 -28.04 -17.37
C GLN A 559 23.03 -27.22 -16.11
N GLY A 560 22.33 -27.48 -15.00
CA GLY A 560 22.55 -26.80 -13.72
C GLY A 560 21.80 -25.48 -13.58
N THR A 561 20.67 -25.35 -14.25
CA THR A 561 19.89 -24.11 -14.37
C THR A 561 18.71 -24.08 -13.40
N TYR A 562 17.98 -22.96 -13.32
CA TYR A 562 16.76 -22.86 -12.51
C TYR A 562 15.62 -22.33 -13.38
N PRO A 563 14.98 -23.22 -14.17
CA PRO A 563 13.91 -22.86 -15.09
C PRO A 563 12.62 -22.57 -14.34
N MET A 564 11.96 -21.51 -14.79
CA MET A 564 10.78 -20.94 -14.17
C MET A 564 9.68 -20.81 -15.21
N GLU A 565 8.49 -21.26 -14.83
CA GLU A 565 7.24 -20.97 -15.50
C GLU A 565 6.81 -19.54 -15.18
N TRP A 566 6.39 -18.83 -16.21
CA TRP A 566 5.82 -17.50 -16.06
C TRP A 566 4.33 -17.62 -15.72
N ALA A 567 3.87 -16.99 -14.63
CA ALA A 567 2.54 -17.27 -14.09
C ALA A 567 1.34 -16.92 -14.97
N GLU A 568 1.48 -15.84 -15.74
CA GLU A 568 0.45 -15.31 -16.64
C GLU A 568 -0.91 -15.02 -15.95
N ASP A 569 -0.96 -14.93 -14.63
CA ASP A 569 -2.21 -14.82 -13.86
C ASP A 569 -2.79 -13.40 -13.83
N GLY A 570 -2.19 -12.48 -14.59
CA GLY A 570 -2.67 -11.13 -14.83
C GLY A 570 -2.53 -10.16 -13.63
N VAL A 571 -2.76 -10.63 -12.39
CA VAL A 571 -2.67 -9.87 -11.14
C VAL A 571 -1.27 -9.92 -10.52
N TYR A 572 -0.50 -11.01 -10.69
CA TYR A 572 0.84 -11.22 -10.14
C TYR A 572 1.75 -11.98 -11.13
N ASP A 573 2.53 -11.28 -11.97
CA ASP A 573 3.53 -11.94 -12.85
C ASP A 573 4.64 -12.59 -12.00
N TRP A 574 4.38 -13.77 -11.45
CA TRP A 574 5.28 -14.48 -10.56
C TRP A 574 5.96 -15.62 -11.34
N PRO A 575 7.29 -15.62 -11.46
CA PRO A 575 7.99 -16.81 -11.91
C PRO A 575 7.89 -17.89 -10.82
N TRP A 576 7.32 -19.05 -11.10
CA TRP A 576 7.45 -20.22 -10.22
C TRP A 576 8.26 -21.32 -10.89
N ARG A 577 8.78 -22.25 -10.10
CA ARG A 577 9.65 -23.29 -10.64
C ARG A 577 8.86 -24.25 -11.51
N SER A 578 9.33 -24.51 -12.73
CA SER A 578 8.63 -25.41 -13.63
C SER A 578 8.42 -26.81 -13.04
N GLU A 579 7.26 -27.41 -13.32
CA GLU A 579 6.94 -28.79 -12.94
C GLU A 579 7.75 -29.82 -13.73
N VAL A 580 8.21 -29.45 -14.93
CA VAL A 580 9.08 -30.30 -15.74
C VAL A 580 10.47 -30.38 -15.09
N PRO A 581 10.99 -31.59 -14.80
CA PRO A 581 12.29 -31.76 -14.16
C PRO A 581 13.43 -31.60 -15.19
N TYR A 582 13.80 -30.36 -15.52
CA TYR A 582 14.92 -30.07 -16.45
C TYR A 582 16.29 -30.44 -15.90
N ASN A 583 16.45 -30.44 -14.58
CA ASN A 583 17.74 -30.64 -13.94
C ASN A 583 17.75 -31.95 -13.17
N TYR A 584 18.87 -32.66 -13.27
CA TYR A 584 19.13 -33.81 -12.42
C TYR A 584 19.23 -33.39 -10.95
N PRO A 585 18.79 -34.22 -9.99
CA PRO A 585 18.89 -33.90 -8.56
C PRO A 585 20.31 -33.55 -8.09
N ASP A 586 21.36 -34.11 -8.71
CA ASP A 586 22.77 -33.78 -8.43
C ASP A 586 23.22 -32.43 -9.02
N LYS A 587 22.32 -31.72 -9.70
CA LYS A 587 22.46 -30.37 -10.26
C LYS A 587 21.67 -29.30 -9.51
N LEU A 588 21.11 -29.64 -8.35
CA LEU A 588 20.23 -28.77 -7.58
C LEU A 588 20.77 -28.57 -6.15
N ALA A 589 20.62 -27.37 -5.63
CA ALA A 589 21.03 -26.97 -4.28
C ALA A 589 19.85 -26.38 -3.51
N ASN A 590 19.82 -26.57 -2.20
CA ASN A 590 18.85 -25.89 -1.34
C ASN A 590 19.52 -24.70 -0.68
N LEU A 591 18.95 -23.52 -0.90
CA LEU A 591 19.48 -22.27 -0.38
C LEU A 591 18.63 -21.80 0.80
N THR A 592 19.29 -21.48 1.91
CA THR A 592 18.71 -20.83 3.08
C THR A 592 19.41 -19.50 3.29
N ILE A 593 18.66 -18.41 3.29
CA ILE A 593 19.17 -17.08 3.63
C ILE A 593 18.65 -16.72 5.02
N ARG A 594 19.55 -16.39 5.95
CA ARG A 594 19.20 -15.87 7.27
C ARG A 594 19.54 -14.39 7.34
N VAL A 595 18.56 -13.51 7.46
CA VAL A 595 18.78 -12.08 7.65
C VAL A 595 18.74 -11.76 9.13
N VAL A 596 19.78 -11.08 9.59
CA VAL A 596 19.92 -10.61 10.97
C VAL A 596 20.36 -9.15 10.97
N ASP A 597 20.11 -8.46 12.08
CA ASP A 597 20.51 -7.09 12.32
C ASP A 597 22.00 -7.00 12.72
N LYS A 598 22.53 -5.79 12.96
CA LYS A 598 23.94 -5.59 13.34
C LYS A 598 24.39 -6.34 14.60
N TYR A 599 23.47 -6.82 15.43
CA TYR A 599 23.74 -7.59 16.67
C TYR A 599 23.42 -9.08 16.54
N GLY A 600 22.94 -9.53 15.37
CA GLY A 600 22.61 -10.93 15.12
C GLY A 600 21.17 -11.31 15.47
N ASN A 601 20.31 -10.34 15.79
CA ASN A 601 18.89 -10.58 16.00
C ASN A 601 18.21 -10.85 14.65
N PRO A 602 17.30 -11.84 14.57
CA PRO A 602 16.48 -12.07 13.38
C PRO A 602 15.81 -10.80 12.83
N VAL A 603 15.90 -10.58 11.51
CA VAL A 603 15.12 -9.54 10.84
C VAL A 603 13.93 -10.18 10.18
N ASP A 604 12.76 -9.86 10.70
CA ASP A 604 11.48 -10.31 10.19
C ASP A 604 11.01 -9.47 9.00
N GLY A 605 10.39 -10.10 8.00
CA GLY A 605 9.86 -9.45 6.80
C GLY A 605 10.91 -8.79 5.91
N ALA A 606 12.19 -9.13 6.06
CA ALA A 606 13.22 -8.74 5.10
C ALA A 606 12.96 -9.43 3.76
N ARG A 607 12.88 -8.63 2.70
CA ARG A 607 12.78 -9.12 1.33
C ARG A 607 14.11 -9.68 0.91
N VAL A 608 14.11 -10.92 0.44
CA VAL A 608 15.25 -11.62 -0.13
C VAL A 608 14.89 -11.98 -1.56
N GLU A 609 15.67 -11.47 -2.50
CA GLU A 609 15.45 -11.66 -3.92
C GLU A 609 16.62 -12.40 -4.55
N LEU A 610 16.31 -13.49 -5.25
CA LEU A 610 17.28 -14.23 -6.04
C LEU A 610 17.22 -13.75 -7.50
N TRP A 611 18.31 -13.15 -7.99
CA TRP A 611 18.43 -12.60 -9.34
C TRP A 611 19.45 -13.35 -10.19
N SER A 612 19.23 -13.33 -11.51
CA SER A 612 20.28 -13.59 -12.49
C SER A 612 21.38 -12.53 -12.39
N HIS A 613 22.65 -12.92 -12.56
CA HIS A 613 23.76 -11.97 -12.48
C HIS A 613 23.98 -11.13 -13.76
N TRP A 614 23.54 -11.60 -14.94
CA TRP A 614 23.78 -10.90 -16.22
C TRP A 614 23.11 -9.53 -16.30
N THR A 615 21.93 -9.44 -15.70
CA THR A 615 21.06 -8.28 -15.74
C THR A 615 21.58 -7.12 -14.89
N ILE A 616 22.16 -7.41 -13.73
CA ILE A 616 22.59 -6.38 -12.77
C ILE A 616 23.92 -5.72 -13.17
N GLU A 617 24.85 -6.45 -13.80
CA GLU A 617 26.21 -5.95 -14.05
C GLU A 617 26.42 -5.34 -15.44
N SER A 618 25.58 -5.70 -16.41
CA SER A 618 25.79 -5.30 -17.79
C SER A 618 25.27 -3.89 -18.11
N GLY A 619 24.60 -3.23 -17.16
CA GLY A 619 23.99 -1.91 -17.38
C GLY A 619 22.87 -1.92 -18.43
N TYR A 620 22.29 -3.09 -18.72
CA TYR A 620 21.18 -3.25 -19.65
C TYR A 620 19.88 -2.72 -19.02
N ASP A 621 19.74 -1.39 -18.91
CA ASP A 621 18.63 -0.65 -18.28
C ASP A 621 17.20 -0.94 -18.84
N SER A 622 16.98 -2.02 -19.60
CA SER A 622 15.74 -2.29 -20.35
C SER A 622 15.22 -3.73 -20.35
N ALA A 623 15.86 -4.70 -19.68
CA ALA A 623 15.32 -6.07 -19.60
C ALA A 623 14.36 -6.23 -18.41
N PRO A 624 13.22 -6.97 -18.55
CA PRO A 624 12.33 -7.27 -17.43
C PRO A 624 13.09 -8.19 -16.47
N TYR A 625 13.66 -7.62 -15.43
CA TYR A 625 14.50 -8.36 -14.52
C TYR A 625 13.61 -9.25 -13.65
N ILE A 626 13.70 -10.56 -13.88
CA ILE A 626 12.94 -11.57 -13.13
C ILE A 626 13.73 -11.90 -11.86
N ALA A 627 13.09 -11.71 -10.70
CA ALA A 627 13.61 -12.14 -9.42
C ALA A 627 12.63 -13.13 -8.77
N ILE A 628 13.13 -13.91 -7.82
CA ILE A 628 12.27 -14.66 -6.90
C ILE A 628 12.28 -13.91 -5.57
N PRO A 629 11.26 -13.09 -5.28
CA PRO A 629 11.16 -12.47 -3.97
C PRO A 629 10.60 -13.47 -2.96
N LYS A 630 11.22 -13.54 -1.79
CA LYS A 630 10.66 -14.15 -0.60
C LYS A 630 10.88 -13.22 0.58
N LEU A 631 10.08 -13.38 1.62
CA LEU A 631 10.19 -12.61 2.84
C LEU A 631 10.69 -13.53 3.94
N THR A 632 11.60 -13.02 4.78
CA THR A 632 12.08 -13.78 5.93
C THR A 632 10.94 -14.06 6.91
N ASP A 633 11.01 -15.22 7.54
CA ASP A 633 10.20 -15.53 8.71
C ASP A 633 10.72 -14.77 9.95
N MET A 634 10.03 -14.94 11.08
CA MET A 634 10.38 -14.36 12.38
C MET A 634 11.76 -14.77 12.93
N ASN A 635 12.34 -15.84 12.41
CA ASN A 635 13.68 -16.29 12.78
C ASN A 635 14.75 -15.76 11.80
N GLY A 636 14.31 -14.91 10.86
CA GLY A 636 15.12 -14.27 9.83
C GLY A 636 15.35 -15.16 8.63
N TYR A 637 14.63 -16.26 8.44
CA TYR A 637 14.96 -17.25 7.39
C TYR A 637 14.07 -17.16 6.15
N VAL A 638 14.71 -17.32 4.99
CA VAL A 638 14.10 -17.64 3.70
C VAL A 638 14.65 -18.98 3.22
N TYR A 639 13.75 -19.87 2.79
CA TYR A 639 14.12 -21.16 2.18
C TYR A 639 13.73 -21.20 0.68
N LEU A 640 14.74 -21.50 -0.14
CA LEU A 640 14.67 -21.62 -1.59
C LEU A 640 15.17 -23.03 -1.99
N PRO A 641 14.26 -23.99 -2.17
CA PRO A 641 14.64 -25.35 -2.53
C PRO A 641 15.03 -25.47 -4.01
N ASN A 642 15.90 -26.43 -4.28
CA ASN A 642 16.23 -26.92 -5.61
C ASN A 642 16.78 -25.88 -6.60
N VAL A 643 17.45 -24.83 -6.12
CA VAL A 643 18.14 -23.80 -6.93
C VAL A 643 19.23 -24.44 -7.81
N GLY A 644 19.29 -24.05 -9.08
CA GLY A 644 20.27 -24.59 -10.04
C GLY A 644 21.73 -24.27 -9.67
N ILE A 645 22.62 -25.25 -9.87
CA ILE A 645 24.08 -25.09 -9.67
C ILE A 645 24.77 -24.72 -11.00
N ALA A 646 24.62 -23.48 -11.45
CA ALA A 646 25.05 -23.12 -12.80
C ALA A 646 26.58 -23.21 -12.98
N ARG A 647 27.01 -23.62 -14.18
CA ARG A 647 28.42 -23.92 -14.52
C ARG A 647 29.30 -22.67 -14.66
N THR A 648 28.71 -21.47 -14.77
CA THR A 648 29.42 -20.20 -15.04
C THR A 648 28.84 -18.96 -14.34
N GLN A 649 27.84 -19.08 -13.45
CA GLN A 649 27.06 -17.91 -13.01
C GLN A 649 26.84 -17.88 -11.49
N ASN A 650 27.11 -16.71 -10.90
CA ASN A 650 26.68 -16.39 -9.54
C ASN A 650 25.20 -16.01 -9.57
N PHE A 651 24.48 -16.18 -8.46
CA PHE A 651 23.23 -15.43 -8.27
C PHE A 651 23.56 -14.13 -7.54
N SER A 652 22.86 -13.06 -7.89
CA SER A 652 22.85 -11.85 -7.07
C SER A 652 21.70 -11.97 -6.09
N ILE A 653 22.02 -11.94 -4.79
CA ILE A 653 21.03 -11.82 -3.73
C ILE A 653 20.89 -10.35 -3.40
N VAL A 654 19.65 -9.87 -3.45
CA VAL A 654 19.29 -8.56 -2.91
C VAL A 654 18.51 -8.80 -1.64
N VAL A 655 19.00 -8.26 -0.53
CA VAL A 655 18.26 -8.22 0.73
C VAL A 655 17.87 -6.79 1.00
N THR A 656 16.60 -6.55 1.26
CA THR A 656 16.07 -5.21 1.53
C THR A 656 15.07 -5.30 2.66
N SER A 657 15.22 -4.43 3.65
CA SER A 657 14.27 -4.30 4.76
C SER A 657 14.27 -2.86 5.22
N ARG A 658 13.43 -2.55 6.20
CA ARG A 658 13.55 -1.30 6.93
C ARG A 658 14.98 -1.11 7.49
N LEU A 659 15.58 -2.11 8.11
CA LEU A 659 16.90 -1.92 8.76
C LEU A 659 18.07 -1.65 7.80
N GLY A 660 17.82 -1.71 6.49
CA GLY A 660 18.78 -1.40 5.46
C GLY A 660 18.68 -2.43 4.34
N SER A 661 19.63 -2.31 3.43
CA SER A 661 19.70 -3.17 2.26
C SER A 661 21.13 -3.57 1.97
N THR A 662 21.31 -4.76 1.41
CA THR A 662 22.60 -5.22 0.90
C THR A 662 22.42 -6.07 -0.34
N MET A 663 23.45 -6.07 -1.17
CA MET A 663 23.53 -6.92 -2.35
C MET A 663 24.84 -7.69 -2.31
N PHE A 664 24.77 -8.99 -2.54
CA PHE A 664 25.95 -9.84 -2.61
C PHE A 664 25.74 -10.98 -3.60
N LYS A 665 26.85 -11.54 -4.05
CA LYS A 665 26.82 -12.68 -4.96
C LYS A 665 26.98 -13.98 -4.18
N ILE A 666 26.22 -15.00 -4.58
CA ILE A 666 26.40 -16.36 -4.09
C ILE A 666 26.85 -17.28 -5.24
N TYR A 667 27.67 -18.26 -4.88
CA TYR A 667 28.16 -19.29 -5.79
C TYR A 667 27.78 -20.66 -5.26
N LEU A 668 27.10 -21.46 -6.08
CA LEU A 668 26.63 -22.80 -5.73
C LEU A 668 27.44 -23.85 -6.53
N PRO A 669 28.63 -24.28 -6.06
CA PRO A 669 29.55 -25.13 -6.85
C PRO A 669 29.08 -26.55 -7.08
N LYS A 670 28.20 -27.08 -6.22
CA LYS A 670 27.75 -28.48 -6.27
C LYS A 670 26.36 -28.59 -5.61
N ALA A 671 25.66 -29.69 -5.87
CA ALA A 671 24.42 -29.99 -5.14
C ALA A 671 24.68 -30.10 -3.63
N GLY A 672 23.73 -29.61 -2.83
CA GLY A 672 23.83 -29.59 -1.38
C GLY A 672 22.96 -28.52 -0.73
N ASN A 673 23.08 -28.40 0.59
CA ASN A 673 22.40 -27.35 1.37
C ASN A 673 23.39 -26.22 1.65
N TYR A 674 22.98 -24.99 1.34
CA TYR A 674 23.75 -23.78 1.55
C TYR A 674 22.98 -22.85 2.49
N THR A 675 23.67 -22.31 3.49
CA THR A 675 23.11 -21.31 4.40
C THR A 675 24.00 -20.07 4.38
N TYR A 676 23.41 -18.92 4.07
CA TYR A 676 24.09 -17.63 4.13
C TYR A 676 23.42 -16.78 5.21
N THR A 677 24.21 -16.26 6.16
CA THR A 677 23.74 -15.26 7.10
C THR A 677 24.10 -13.88 6.58
N VAL A 678 23.10 -13.02 6.45
CA VAL A 678 23.19 -11.64 5.97
C VAL A 678 22.97 -10.75 7.17
N VAL A 679 23.95 -9.88 7.45
CA VAL A 679 23.90 -8.92 8.54
C VAL A 679 23.58 -7.57 7.94
N LEU A 680 22.50 -6.93 8.39
CA LEU A 680 22.14 -5.57 8.03
C LEU A 680 22.82 -4.57 8.97
N ASP A 681 23.01 -3.34 8.49
CA ASP A 681 23.81 -2.33 9.19
C ASP A 681 23.12 -1.74 10.43
N ASN A 682 21.78 -1.76 10.48
CA ASN A 682 21.01 -1.27 11.62
C ASN A 682 20.49 -2.40 12.51
N GLU A 683 20.13 -2.04 13.74
CA GLU A 683 19.48 -2.94 14.71
C GLU A 683 17.98 -2.98 14.48
N VAL A 684 17.38 -4.16 14.68
CA VAL A 684 15.94 -4.21 14.92
C VAL A 684 15.68 -3.36 16.15
N PRO A 685 14.68 -2.45 16.16
CA PRO A 685 14.28 -1.76 17.37
C PRO A 685 13.94 -2.78 18.47
N TYR A 686 14.88 -3.02 19.36
CA TYR A 686 14.78 -4.06 20.37
C TYR A 686 14.56 -3.42 21.74
N LEU A 687 13.50 -3.85 22.43
CA LEU A 687 13.21 -3.42 23.79
C LEU A 687 13.98 -4.33 24.76
N ASP A 688 15.27 -4.05 24.95
CA ASP A 688 16.21 -4.89 25.69
C ASP A 688 16.03 -4.86 27.22
N GLN A 689 15.27 -3.90 27.74
CA GLN A 689 15.22 -3.63 29.19
C GLN A 689 13.79 -3.44 29.68
N ILE A 690 12.99 -4.50 29.55
CA ILE A 690 11.66 -4.60 30.15
C ILE A 690 11.77 -5.31 31.49
N TYR A 691 11.42 -4.62 32.57
CA TYR A 691 11.42 -5.21 33.90
C TYR A 691 9.99 -5.57 34.29
N SER A 692 9.71 -6.86 34.50
CA SER A 692 8.45 -7.27 35.12
C SER A 692 8.43 -6.81 36.57
N VAL A 693 7.46 -6.00 36.95
CA VAL A 693 7.23 -5.70 38.37
C VAL A 693 6.40 -6.82 38.99
N GLU A 694 6.62 -7.12 40.28
CA GLU A 694 5.69 -7.98 41.01
C GLU A 694 4.29 -7.37 40.95
N GLU A 695 3.26 -8.21 40.76
CA GLU A 695 1.89 -7.76 40.84
C GLU A 695 1.67 -6.95 42.12
N PRO A 696 1.00 -5.79 42.02
CA PRO A 696 0.88 -4.91 43.15
C PRO A 696 0.09 -5.60 44.27
N LYS A 697 0.66 -5.64 45.47
CA LYS A 697 0.04 -6.26 46.66
C LYS A 697 -1.30 -5.62 47.03
N SER A 698 -1.45 -4.33 46.72
CA SER A 698 -2.70 -3.59 46.72
C SER A 698 -3.08 -3.24 45.29
N TYR A 699 -4.32 -3.48 44.90
CA TYR A 699 -4.83 -3.25 43.54
C TYR A 699 -6.14 -2.49 43.60
N THR A 700 -6.43 -1.71 42.57
CA THR A 700 -7.67 -0.94 42.38
C THR A 700 -8.61 -1.63 41.41
N ALA A 701 -8.09 -2.48 40.51
CA ALA A 701 -8.90 -3.25 39.57
C ALA A 701 -8.23 -4.58 39.17
N LEU A 702 -9.02 -5.46 38.56
CA LEU A 702 -8.56 -6.67 37.87
C LEU A 702 -8.81 -6.53 36.36
N LEU A 703 -7.84 -6.89 35.53
CA LEU A 703 -7.97 -6.98 34.08
C LEU A 703 -8.19 -8.44 33.66
N ASN A 704 -9.29 -8.66 32.93
CA ASN A 704 -9.50 -9.84 32.10
C ASN A 704 -9.42 -9.41 30.64
N MET A 705 -8.66 -10.09 29.81
CA MET A 705 -8.49 -9.72 28.41
C MET A 705 -8.31 -10.95 27.54
N LYS A 706 -8.94 -10.94 26.37
CA LYS A 706 -8.78 -11.95 25.35
C LYS A 706 -8.41 -11.30 24.02
N ILE A 707 -7.37 -11.79 23.37
CA ILE A 707 -6.90 -11.33 22.06
C ILE A 707 -6.90 -12.51 21.10
N LYS A 708 -7.50 -12.34 19.94
CA LYS A 708 -7.51 -13.32 18.85
C LYS A 708 -7.03 -12.67 17.55
N VAL A 709 -6.22 -13.39 16.77
CA VAL A 709 -5.86 -12.98 15.40
C VAL A 709 -7.03 -13.27 14.46
N ASN A 710 -7.51 -12.20 13.83
CA ASN A 710 -8.38 -12.10 12.66
C ASN A 710 -7.80 -12.71 11.40
N GLU A 711 -6.88 -11.91 10.88
CA GLU A 711 -6.26 -11.99 9.58
C GLU A 711 -4.89 -11.35 9.79
N ALA A 712 -3.90 -11.80 9.03
CA ALA A 712 -2.59 -11.21 9.08
C ALA A 712 -2.02 -11.17 7.69
N TYR A 713 -1.49 -10.00 7.36
CA TYR A 713 -1.03 -9.71 6.02
C TYR A 713 0.40 -9.24 6.09
N GLN A 714 1.18 -9.69 5.12
CA GLN A 714 2.46 -9.11 4.83
C GLN A 714 2.32 -8.31 3.54
N VAL A 715 2.31 -7.00 3.70
CA VAL A 715 2.30 -5.98 2.66
C VAL A 715 3.73 -5.54 2.46
N ALA A 716 4.32 -5.94 1.34
CA ALA A 716 5.65 -5.49 0.97
C ALA A 716 5.57 -4.61 -0.29
N PRO A 717 6.10 -3.38 -0.26
CA PRO A 717 6.36 -2.63 -1.48
C PRO A 717 7.33 -3.45 -2.34
N THR A 718 6.88 -3.89 -3.51
CA THR A 718 7.74 -4.50 -4.52
C THR A 718 8.18 -3.45 -5.54
N TRP A 719 9.18 -3.72 -6.38
CA TRP A 719 9.47 -2.81 -7.51
C TRP A 719 8.37 -2.83 -8.56
N ILE A 720 7.67 -3.97 -8.66
CA ILE A 720 6.39 -4.02 -9.34
C ILE A 720 5.36 -3.22 -8.54
N ALA A 721 5.53 -2.91 -7.25
CA ALA A 721 4.61 -2.02 -6.52
C ALA A 721 4.68 -0.56 -6.94
N ILE A 722 5.78 -0.05 -7.50
CA ILE A 722 5.71 1.20 -8.26
C ILE A 722 4.75 1.03 -9.45
N LEU A 723 4.77 -0.13 -10.12
CA LEU A 723 3.76 -0.47 -11.14
C LEU A 723 2.38 -0.82 -10.49
N TYR A 724 2.29 -1.34 -9.27
CA TYR A 724 1.05 -1.76 -8.64
C TYR A 724 0.32 -0.60 -7.98
N ASP A 725 0.99 0.36 -7.34
CA ASP A 725 0.44 1.65 -6.91
C ASP A 725 0.03 2.48 -8.13
N LEU A 726 0.81 2.36 -9.21
CA LEU A 726 0.39 2.80 -10.54
C LEU A 726 -0.95 2.16 -10.97
N PHE A 727 -1.32 0.99 -10.46
CA PHE A 727 -2.48 0.19 -10.92
C PHE A 727 -3.51 -0.17 -9.81
N GLY A 728 -3.34 0.33 -8.58
CA GLY A 728 -4.22 0.11 -7.43
C GLY A 728 -4.08 -1.24 -6.69
N TYR A 729 -2.98 -1.98 -6.82
CA TYR A 729 -2.80 -3.28 -6.14
C TYR A 729 -1.80 -3.21 -4.98
N LYS A 730 -2.16 -3.83 -3.85
CA LYS A 730 -1.21 -4.13 -2.76
C LYS A 730 -0.71 -5.57 -2.94
N LEU A 731 0.59 -5.81 -2.78
CA LEU A 731 1.12 -7.16 -2.72
C LEU A 731 0.91 -7.70 -1.30
N VAL A 732 -0.22 -8.36 -1.11
CA VAL A 732 -0.70 -8.83 0.19
C VAL A 732 -0.49 -10.33 0.25
N ASN A 733 0.50 -10.79 1.00
CA ASN A 733 0.60 -12.21 1.34
C ASN A 733 -0.24 -12.46 2.60
N GLU A 734 -1.28 -13.29 2.49
CA GLU A 734 -1.97 -13.84 3.64
C GLU A 734 -1.04 -14.75 4.42
N LEU A 735 -0.88 -14.44 5.70
CA LEU A 735 -0.10 -15.26 6.62
C LEU A 735 -1.05 -16.21 7.36
N PRO A 736 -0.73 -17.52 7.45
CA PRO A 736 -1.53 -18.43 8.25
C PRO A 736 -1.53 -18.00 9.72
N GLU A 737 -2.69 -18.01 10.39
CA GLU A 737 -2.85 -17.59 11.80
C GLU A 737 -1.79 -18.22 12.73
N SER A 738 -1.42 -19.48 12.47
CA SER A 738 -0.41 -20.21 13.24
C SER A 738 1.00 -19.64 13.16
N GLY A 739 1.30 -18.81 12.14
CA GLY A 739 2.59 -18.15 11.91
C GLY A 739 2.70 -16.73 12.48
N VAL A 740 1.58 -16.15 12.90
CA VAL A 740 1.50 -14.75 13.36
C VAL A 740 1.86 -14.66 14.83
N ARG A 741 2.74 -13.73 15.21
CA ARG A 741 3.19 -13.54 16.59
C ARG A 741 3.26 -12.06 16.95
N PHE A 742 2.92 -11.70 18.17
CA PHE A 742 3.04 -10.34 18.69
C PHE A 742 3.40 -10.37 20.17
N ASP A 743 3.85 -9.24 20.70
CA ASP A 743 4.09 -9.05 22.12
C ASP A 743 2.95 -8.24 22.74
N VAL A 744 2.63 -8.49 24.00
CA VAL A 744 1.67 -7.71 24.79
C VAL A 744 2.34 -7.27 26.09
N TYR A 745 2.31 -5.96 26.32
CA TYR A 745 2.85 -5.32 27.52
C TYR A 745 1.72 -4.62 28.27
N VAL A 746 1.63 -4.81 29.58
CA VAL A 746 0.75 -4.01 30.45
C VAL A 746 1.65 -3.08 31.24
N ILE A 747 1.70 -1.81 30.86
CA ILE A 747 2.68 -0.82 31.30
C ILE A 747 1.99 0.19 32.21
N PRO A 748 2.48 0.47 33.43
CA PRO A 748 1.97 1.60 34.22
C PRO A 748 2.06 2.91 33.42
N ILE A 749 1.06 3.79 33.53
CA ILE A 749 1.00 5.02 32.70
C ILE A 749 2.28 5.88 32.83
N GLU A 750 2.88 5.90 34.02
CA GLU A 750 4.11 6.64 34.32
C GLU A 750 5.37 6.06 33.63
N GLU A 751 5.35 4.79 33.21
CA GLU A 751 6.44 4.11 32.51
C GLU A 751 6.23 4.08 30.99
N TYR A 752 5.04 4.46 30.51
CA TYR A 752 4.70 4.39 29.08
C TYR A 752 5.57 5.33 28.22
N LYS A 753 5.93 6.50 28.75
CA LYS A 753 6.87 7.41 28.06
C LYS A 753 8.22 6.74 27.78
N ASN A 754 8.72 5.90 28.69
CA ASN A 754 9.97 5.16 28.48
C ASN A 754 9.83 4.15 27.34
N PHE A 755 8.67 3.48 27.24
CA PHE A 755 8.37 2.58 26.10
C PHE A 755 8.40 3.33 24.75
N LEU A 756 7.75 4.50 24.66
CA LEU A 756 7.72 5.33 23.44
C LEU A 756 9.11 5.86 23.04
N GLU A 757 9.92 6.22 24.03
CA GLU A 757 11.31 6.69 23.83
C GLU A 757 12.32 5.55 23.63
N ASN A 758 11.85 4.29 23.52
CA ASN A 758 12.69 3.09 23.40
C ASN A 758 13.72 2.97 24.55
N LYS A 759 13.38 3.48 25.73
CA LYS A 759 14.15 3.43 26.97
C LYS A 759 13.72 2.24 27.84
N PRO A 760 14.56 1.84 28.81
CA PRO A 760 14.19 0.82 29.80
C PRO A 760 12.92 1.20 30.56
N PHE A 761 11.97 0.26 30.69
CA PHE A 761 10.68 0.52 31.35
C PHE A 761 10.20 -0.68 32.18
N LYS A 762 9.28 -0.42 33.11
CA LYS A 762 8.64 -1.45 33.92
C LYS A 762 7.26 -1.80 33.39
N ALA A 763 6.91 -3.08 33.44
CA ALA A 763 5.59 -3.59 33.04
C ALA A 763 4.99 -4.48 34.13
N ILE A 764 3.69 -4.33 34.37
CA ILE A 764 2.87 -5.17 35.26
C ILE A 764 2.82 -6.60 34.72
N ALA A 765 2.67 -6.74 33.40
CA ALA A 765 2.69 -8.04 32.73
C ALA A 765 3.39 -7.93 31.37
N VAL A 766 4.07 -9.01 30.99
CA VAL A 766 4.83 -9.12 29.74
C VAL A 766 4.53 -10.48 29.11
N TYR A 767 3.94 -10.46 27.92
CA TYR A 767 3.65 -11.64 27.13
C TYR A 767 4.38 -11.51 25.80
N LYS A 768 5.47 -12.24 25.60
CA LYS A 768 6.24 -12.18 24.35
C LYS A 768 5.84 -13.31 23.41
N ASN A 769 5.87 -13.03 22.11
CA ASN A 769 5.74 -14.02 21.05
C ASN A 769 4.46 -14.87 21.15
N VAL A 770 3.31 -14.21 21.35
CA VAL A 770 1.98 -14.85 21.45
C VAL A 770 1.24 -14.79 20.12
N ASN A 771 0.36 -15.75 19.85
CA ASN A 771 -0.50 -15.82 18.65
C ASN A 771 -1.98 -15.66 18.97
N GLY A 772 -2.24 -15.01 20.11
CA GLY A 772 -3.50 -15.00 20.83
C GLY A 772 -3.21 -15.01 22.33
N LEU A 773 -4.06 -14.37 23.12
CA LEU A 773 -3.81 -14.21 24.55
C LEU A 773 -5.11 -14.29 25.34
N ASP A 774 -5.05 -14.90 26.52
CA ASP A 774 -6.12 -14.88 27.52
C ASP A 774 -5.50 -14.53 28.88
N ILE A 775 -5.79 -13.32 29.35
CA ILE A 775 -5.39 -12.77 30.65
C ILE A 775 -6.61 -12.85 31.56
N SER A 776 -6.43 -13.43 32.75
CA SER A 776 -7.48 -13.51 33.76
C SER A 776 -6.97 -13.01 35.11
N ASN A 777 -7.70 -12.09 35.71
CA ASN A 777 -7.50 -11.51 37.04
C ASN A 777 -6.15 -10.83 37.25
N LEU A 778 -5.61 -10.15 36.23
CA LEU A 778 -4.36 -9.39 36.38
C LEU A 778 -4.59 -8.16 37.26
N LYS A 779 -3.84 -8.03 38.34
CA LYS A 779 -4.00 -6.93 39.31
C LYS A 779 -3.41 -5.62 38.79
N LEU A 780 -4.22 -4.57 38.75
CA LEU A 780 -3.79 -3.21 38.42
C LEU A 780 -3.73 -2.35 39.68
N GLY A 781 -2.60 -1.69 39.91
CA GLY A 781 -2.37 -0.80 41.07
C GLY A 781 -2.80 0.65 40.84
N GLY A 782 -3.02 1.01 39.58
CA GLY A 782 -3.34 2.34 39.06
C GLY A 782 -3.53 2.24 37.54
N ASP A 783 -3.48 3.38 36.87
CA ASP A 783 -3.67 3.51 35.42
C ASP A 783 -2.56 2.76 34.66
N ALA A 784 -2.93 2.02 33.61
CA ALA A 784 -2.00 1.24 32.81
C ALA A 784 -2.38 1.28 31.33
N VAL A 785 -1.35 1.27 30.48
CA VAL A 785 -1.44 1.17 29.03
C VAL A 785 -1.19 -0.27 28.61
N ILE A 786 -2.08 -0.84 27.80
CA ILE A 786 -1.85 -2.13 27.15
C ILE A 786 -1.27 -1.87 25.77
N VAL A 787 -0.05 -2.33 25.54
CA VAL A 787 0.60 -2.23 24.25
C VAL A 787 0.63 -3.59 23.57
N ILE A 788 0.06 -3.68 22.37
CA ILE A 788 0.20 -4.81 21.47
C ILE A 788 1.25 -4.42 20.43
N SER A 789 2.36 -5.14 20.38
CA SER A 789 3.50 -4.81 19.53
C SER A 789 3.77 -5.93 18.53
N ASN A 790 3.69 -5.60 17.26
CA ASN A 790 4.12 -6.46 16.15
C ASN A 790 5.60 -6.24 15.78
N ARG A 791 6.39 -5.53 16.60
CA ARG A 791 7.80 -5.19 16.27
C ARG A 791 8.68 -6.42 15.99
N ASN A 792 8.27 -7.60 16.46
CA ASN A 792 8.91 -8.90 16.28
C ASN A 792 8.06 -9.88 15.39
N SER A 793 7.17 -9.36 14.55
CA SER A 793 6.21 -10.14 13.73
C SER A 793 6.47 -10.07 12.23
N VAL A 794 6.05 -11.14 11.53
CA VAL A 794 6.09 -11.32 10.06
C VAL A 794 5.06 -10.47 9.34
N ALA A 795 4.00 -10.08 10.05
CA ALA A 795 2.88 -9.37 9.48
C ALA A 795 3.13 -7.86 9.54
N THR A 796 3.05 -7.20 8.39
CA THR A 796 3.04 -5.74 8.35
C THR A 796 1.71 -5.20 8.86
N THR A 797 0.62 -5.95 8.67
CA THR A 797 -0.74 -5.58 9.09
C THR A 797 -1.41 -6.72 9.83
N LEU A 798 -2.06 -6.42 10.95
CA LEU A 798 -2.71 -7.39 11.83
C LEU A 798 -4.15 -6.98 12.12
N SER A 799 -5.12 -7.79 11.67
CA SER A 799 -6.49 -7.67 12.18
C SER A 799 -6.64 -8.49 13.45
N LEU A 800 -7.05 -7.87 14.56
CA LEU A 800 -7.24 -8.52 15.86
C LEU A 800 -8.70 -8.36 16.35
N SER A 801 -9.18 -9.36 17.08
CA SER A 801 -10.34 -9.21 17.96
C SER A 801 -9.85 -9.11 19.41
N ILE A 802 -10.22 -8.03 20.08
CA ILE A 802 -9.81 -7.78 21.47
C ILE A 802 -11.08 -7.66 22.32
N GLY A 803 -11.19 -8.50 23.34
CA GLY A 803 -12.22 -8.39 24.38
C GLY A 803 -11.56 -8.13 25.72
N ALA A 804 -11.77 -6.95 26.31
CA ALA A 804 -11.21 -6.58 27.60
C ALA A 804 -12.30 -6.24 28.62
N LYS A 805 -12.12 -6.65 29.87
CA LYS A 805 -13.00 -6.35 31.00
C LYS A 805 -12.17 -5.96 32.22
N VAL A 806 -12.42 -4.75 32.72
CA VAL A 806 -11.82 -4.24 33.96
C VAL A 806 -12.83 -4.39 35.09
N ILE A 807 -12.43 -5.04 36.18
CA ILE A 807 -13.27 -5.28 37.36
C ILE A 807 -12.74 -4.42 38.51
N PRO A 808 -13.43 -3.33 38.90
CA PRO A 808 -12.99 -2.49 40.00
C PRO A 808 -13.02 -3.24 41.34
N LYS A 809 -12.04 -2.95 42.21
CA LYS A 809 -12.01 -3.45 43.58
C LYS A 809 -12.92 -2.58 44.44
N VAL A 810 -14.15 -3.04 44.67
CA VAL A 810 -15.12 -2.33 45.51
C VAL A 810 -14.82 -2.59 46.99
N TYR A 811 -14.50 -1.53 47.73
CA TYR A 811 -14.51 -1.57 49.19
C TYR A 811 -15.94 -1.28 49.67
N PHE A 812 -16.63 -2.30 50.20
CA PHE A 812 -17.81 -2.05 51.03
C PHE A 812 -17.35 -1.49 52.38
N VAL A 813 -17.19 -0.18 52.48
CA VAL A 813 -17.29 0.49 53.78
C VAL A 813 -18.77 0.73 54.00
N LEU A 814 -19.44 -0.13 54.77
CA LEU A 814 -20.78 0.14 55.28
C LEU A 814 -20.69 1.29 56.28
N PRO A 815 -21.21 2.51 55.98
CA PRO A 815 -21.46 3.48 57.02
C PRO A 815 -22.73 3.01 57.73
N ARG A 816 -22.64 2.90 59.05
CA ARG A 816 -23.74 2.45 59.91
C ARG A 816 -24.81 3.56 60.05
N PHE A 817 -25.42 4.05 58.97
CA PHE A 817 -26.66 4.85 59.02
C PHE A 817 -27.15 5.15 57.59
N LEU A 818 -28.26 4.56 57.19
CA LEU A 818 -29.43 5.20 56.53
C LEU A 818 -30.28 4.16 55.77
N ARG A 819 -31.46 3.94 56.34
CA ARG A 819 -32.64 3.34 55.69
C ARG A 819 -33.62 4.51 55.50
N GLU A 820 -34.32 4.52 54.37
CA GLU A 820 -35.51 5.34 54.02
C GLU A 820 -35.27 6.77 53.48
N PHE A 821 -35.64 7.06 52.21
CA PHE A 821 -36.83 7.86 51.82
C PHE A 821 -36.88 8.23 50.30
N PHE A 822 -37.87 7.67 49.61
CA PHE A 822 -38.78 8.18 48.54
C PHE A 822 -38.38 8.63 47.11
N LEU A 823 -39.26 8.19 46.18
CA LEU A 823 -39.44 8.47 44.74
C LEU A 823 -40.31 9.72 44.48
N GLY A 824 -40.17 10.35 43.31
CA GLY A 824 -41.14 11.28 42.71
C GLY A 824 -40.58 12.07 41.51
N PRO A 825 -41.38 12.36 40.45
CA PRO A 825 -40.93 12.54 39.06
C PRO A 825 -40.75 14.01 38.65
N ASP A 826 -39.81 14.29 37.75
CA ASP A 826 -39.87 15.35 36.72
C ASP A 826 -38.69 15.17 35.74
N THR A 827 -38.97 15.25 34.44
CA THR A 827 -37.98 15.18 33.35
C THR A 827 -37.68 16.60 32.84
N PRO A 828 -36.41 16.94 32.62
CA PRO A 828 -36.04 17.60 31.36
C PRO A 828 -34.84 16.92 30.66
N SER A 829 -34.74 17.22 29.36
CA SER A 829 -33.87 16.71 28.30
C SER A 829 -32.35 16.76 28.56
N LEU A 830 -31.64 15.75 28.02
CA LEU A 830 -30.19 15.61 27.92
C LEU A 830 -29.62 16.36 26.68
N PRO A 831 -28.44 16.99 26.76
CA PRO A 831 -27.53 17.16 25.62
C PRO A 831 -26.87 15.82 25.26
N LYS A 832 -26.62 15.63 23.97
CA LYS A 832 -25.76 14.60 23.40
C LYS A 832 -24.31 15.06 23.57
N ASP A 833 -23.46 14.25 24.20
CA ASP A 833 -22.01 14.33 24.03
C ASP A 833 -21.51 12.99 23.48
N PRO A 834 -20.75 12.99 22.36
CA PRO A 834 -20.05 11.83 21.84
C PRO A 834 -18.59 11.88 22.33
N LEU A 835 -18.10 10.85 23.02
CA LEU A 835 -16.67 10.65 23.28
C LEU A 835 -16.43 9.22 23.76
N VAL A 836 -16.12 8.29 22.84
CA VAL A 836 -15.21 7.15 23.07
C VAL A 836 -14.66 6.66 21.71
N GLY A 837 -13.56 7.25 21.25
CA GLY A 837 -12.54 6.56 20.43
C GLY A 837 -11.48 5.99 21.38
N LEU A 838 -11.07 4.74 21.19
CA LEU A 838 -10.53 3.90 22.27
C LEU A 838 -9.01 4.00 22.44
N VAL A 839 -8.52 5.04 23.12
CA VAL A 839 -7.36 4.92 24.03
C VAL A 839 -7.92 4.60 25.42
N THR A 840 -7.77 3.37 25.91
CA THR A 840 -8.20 3.08 27.29
C THR A 840 -7.20 3.66 28.29
N LEU A 841 -7.41 4.93 28.67
CA LEU A 841 -6.92 5.51 29.92
C LEU A 841 -7.84 5.05 31.06
N ILE A 842 -7.36 4.17 31.94
CA ILE A 842 -8.10 3.77 33.15
C ILE A 842 -7.72 4.74 34.27
N ASN A 843 -8.43 5.87 34.42
CA ASN A 843 -8.18 6.83 35.52
C ASN A 843 -8.62 6.25 36.88
N SER A 844 -7.69 6.20 37.84
CA SER A 844 -7.89 5.63 39.18
C SER A 844 -8.15 6.65 40.30
N THR A 845 -8.46 7.91 40.00
CA THR A 845 -8.67 8.93 41.06
C THR A 845 -9.94 9.78 40.94
N SER A 846 -10.65 9.82 42.09
CA SER A 846 -11.78 10.66 42.50
C SER A 846 -13.18 10.27 42.01
N GLY A 847 -13.92 9.66 42.93
CA GLY A 847 -15.36 9.52 42.82
C GLY A 847 -16.07 10.73 43.39
N GLU A 848 -17.09 11.19 42.68
CA GLU A 848 -18.41 11.48 43.24
C GLU A 848 -19.43 11.29 42.10
N LEU A 849 -19.90 10.05 41.95
CA LEU A 849 -21.01 9.73 41.07
C LEU A 849 -22.30 9.79 41.89
N HIS A 850 -23.01 10.91 41.80
CA HIS A 850 -24.39 11.00 42.25
C HIS A 850 -25.28 10.24 41.26
N THR A 851 -25.53 8.94 41.51
CA THR A 851 -26.74 8.31 40.97
C THR A 851 -27.39 7.41 42.01
N LYS A 852 -28.65 7.75 42.33
CA LYS A 852 -29.61 6.89 43.01
C LYS A 852 -29.81 5.63 42.15
N THR A 853 -29.62 4.46 42.75
CA THR A 853 -30.20 3.21 42.24
C THR A 853 -31.73 3.25 42.45
N PRO A 854 -32.54 2.63 41.55
CA PRO A 854 -32.75 1.19 41.66
C PRO A 854 -32.75 0.40 40.33
N GLU A 855 -32.17 -0.79 40.46
CA GLU A 855 -32.55 -2.09 39.89
C GLU A 855 -32.40 -2.33 38.37
N ASN A 856 -31.53 -3.32 38.10
CA ASN A 856 -31.39 -4.10 36.87
C ASN A 856 -31.00 -3.34 35.60
N VAL A 857 -29.70 -3.17 35.40
CA VAL A 857 -29.12 -3.09 34.06
C VAL A 857 -28.07 -4.19 33.94
N ASN A 858 -28.45 -5.28 33.25
CA ASN A 858 -27.47 -6.05 32.49
C ASN A 858 -27.02 -5.13 31.35
N ILE A 859 -25.78 -4.66 31.41
CA ILE A 859 -25.14 -4.07 30.24
C ILE A 859 -24.53 -5.25 29.47
N GLU A 860 -25.29 -5.81 28.53
CA GLU A 860 -24.69 -6.49 27.38
C GLU A 860 -24.11 -5.39 26.49
N VAL A 861 -22.78 -5.31 26.45
CA VAL A 861 -22.03 -4.58 25.40
C VAL A 861 -21.77 -5.61 24.29
N PRO A 862 -21.93 -5.26 22.99
CA PRO A 862 -21.98 -6.26 21.92
C PRO A 862 -20.72 -7.13 21.87
N ASP A 863 -20.92 -8.41 21.60
CA ASP A 863 -19.85 -9.30 21.16
C ASP A 863 -19.17 -8.71 19.93
N THR A 864 -17.84 -8.63 19.97
CA THR A 864 -16.89 -8.28 18.90
C THR A 864 -16.77 -6.79 18.53
N MET A 865 -15.79 -6.12 19.14
CA MET A 865 -15.10 -4.98 18.52
C MET A 865 -14.00 -5.58 17.61
N LYS A 866 -14.13 -5.43 16.29
CA LYS A 866 -13.04 -5.70 15.33
C LYS A 866 -12.08 -4.51 15.42
N ILE A 867 -10.83 -4.76 15.78
CA ILE A 867 -9.78 -3.74 15.78
C ILE A 867 -8.74 -4.17 14.74
N THR A 868 -8.67 -3.44 13.64
CA THR A 868 -7.63 -3.64 12.63
C THR A 868 -6.44 -2.76 13.01
N LEU A 869 -5.33 -3.36 13.42
CA LEU A 869 -4.06 -2.67 13.61
C LEU A 869 -3.34 -2.68 12.26
N LEU A 870 -3.26 -1.51 11.62
CA LEU A 870 -2.61 -1.34 10.32
C LEU A 870 -1.11 -1.55 10.39
#